data_AF-A0A1X1BHL6-F1
#
_entry.id   AF-A0A1X1BHL6-F1
#
_cell.length_a   1.000
_cell.length_b   1.000
_cell.length_c   1.000
_cell.angle_alpha   90.00
_cell.angle_beta   90.00
_cell.angle_gamma   90.00
#
_symmetry.space_group_name_H-M   'P 1'
#
loop_
_entity.id
_entity.type
_entity.pdbx_description
1 polymer ?
#
loop_
_entity_poly.entity_id
_entity_poly.type
_entity_poly.pdbx_seq_one_letter_code
_entity_poly.pdbx_strand_id
1 'polypeptide(L)'
;MEILTLLKAIKMASFIALFVILLFHGLVEGCGLEGSKSPSPVHDKVPDYFAIDIDGTFLTRDRDAMNKNIKAFRKALDAGHRLFFATGRGIAGAEHAFSREDFDAMGYNGYPGVYLDGAIVYDDAGNVLSTAHLNSRIVKQLALLAKKNCYRYKPLMVTSTGMYLVCEIGLFYRELYRRYVLSNDPVVIDVDEIDNHKFIYFVSDHLDELLRQVDGLPGVDYNVVPVGGTYMKITPINTNKAVGIDILLRHYGTDMSNCGCIGDHYNDLEMFGKVGVSYAVGNAVPAAKRAAKHTIEETNNEAAFAKVMERVYGIVEAAAKNRRALRKLIEAGYQPLFCTGRPLYSAVDVLRELSTEGVYKGYPGIYDNGGIVFNKENKVIHTSLFSKEFVSEICDKAIETGLESTVLFLSSSGLYSLVSKCECYDRLVDIWEMNIELRVATKDEILDAGIIQIMVSRYHELMDQISAKEGVDFINKMGTCKIGDMNPLGTTKAAGLKIFLDSCGADFNDCCYIGDGLNDTEAMEAAHISFAVANASDEVKKHAKYVLKLTNEEAAFAEVVKLVYGKNCLCGKLIPSFNSLVSAPKHFAVDIDGTFLTADDAALAENRKAFANALRAGYNVFFCTGRPLVSSLVALGNDFVQETGYRGYPGIYHNGAVVYGKSGNVLRMEKFSEDFLSGFCSYVEANRFERYVGFCDMHHTYMLTDDSSQMKAAMDDVDIYEPPIVVTPSELLTKDITLMMLRKQEIITGQPQLSRGVDYIMKEGSLGGWDVTTCNSTKADGLKILLDSYGSSEIDCGFIGNGTNDIEAMELCAMSFAVGDADPGVKQHAKYALNESHHEGAFRRVIEVIYGVS
;
A
#
# COMPACT_ATOMS: atom_id res chain seq x y z
N MET A 1 -18.53 18.86 -62.88
CA MET A 1 -18.75 17.97 -61.72
C MET A 1 -18.77 18.71 -60.40
N GLU A 2 -18.07 19.82 -60.24
CA GLU A 2 -18.07 20.59 -58.97
C GLU A 2 -19.35 21.43 -58.72
N ILE A 3 -20.21 21.63 -59.72
CA ILE A 3 -21.52 22.32 -59.55
C ILE A 3 -22.64 21.36 -59.05
N LEU A 4 -22.45 20.04 -59.20
CA LEU A 4 -23.41 19.01 -58.75
C LEU A 4 -23.26 18.66 -57.26
N THR A 5 -22.10 18.95 -56.67
CA THR A 5 -21.84 18.75 -55.23
C THR A 5 -22.37 19.92 -54.39
N LEU A 6 -22.41 21.14 -54.95
CA LEU A 6 -22.91 22.34 -54.28
C LEU A 6 -24.46 22.42 -54.26
N LEU A 7 -25.14 21.82 -55.24
CA LEU A 7 -26.61 21.79 -55.31
C LEU A 7 -27.27 20.72 -54.42
N LYS A 8 -26.52 19.75 -53.89
CA LYS A 8 -27.01 18.77 -52.88
C LYS A 8 -26.95 19.31 -51.44
N ALA A 9 -26.08 20.28 -51.18
CA ALA A 9 -25.91 20.87 -49.85
C ALA A 9 -26.89 22.04 -49.56
N ILE A 10 -27.53 22.61 -50.59
CA ILE A 10 -28.30 23.87 -50.44
C ILE A 10 -29.83 23.66 -50.60
N LYS A 11 -30.30 22.44 -50.87
CA LYS A 11 -31.65 22.02 -50.47
C LYS A 11 -31.58 21.54 -49.02
N MET A 12 -31.40 22.47 -48.08
CA MET A 12 -32.55 22.97 -47.30
C MET A 12 -33.34 21.77 -46.76
N ALA A 13 -33.14 21.35 -45.52
CA ALA A 13 -33.19 22.21 -44.33
C ALA A 13 -34.45 23.12 -44.30
N SER A 14 -35.42 22.84 -45.15
CA SER A 14 -36.70 23.49 -45.11
C SER A 14 -37.70 22.41 -45.44
N PHE A 15 -38.53 21.99 -44.54
CA PHE A 15 -38.89 22.55 -43.26
C PHE A 15 -40.03 21.60 -42.91
N ILE A 16 -40.06 21.12 -41.68
CA ILE A 16 -41.34 21.16 -40.96
C ILE A 16 -42.46 20.46 -41.72
N ALA A 17 -42.27 19.17 -41.92
CA ALA A 17 -43.35 18.22 -41.90
C ALA A 17 -42.69 16.90 -41.52
N LEU A 18 -42.97 16.27 -40.41
CA LEU A 18 -44.01 16.50 -39.44
C LEU A 18 -43.64 15.50 -38.34
N PHE A 19 -42.89 15.89 -37.32
CA PHE A 19 -43.46 16.50 -36.12
C PHE A 19 -44.48 15.64 -35.36
N VAL A 20 -44.68 14.35 -35.69
CA VAL A 20 -45.62 13.50 -34.92
C VAL A 20 -45.11 12.07 -34.68
N ILE A 21 -43.83 11.78 -34.91
CA ILE A 21 -43.18 10.59 -34.33
C ILE A 21 -41.80 11.01 -33.79
N LEU A 22 -41.55 11.71 -32.70
CA LEU A 22 -42.26 11.96 -31.44
C LEU A 22 -42.91 10.74 -30.77
N LEU A 23 -42.37 10.48 -29.57
CA LEU A 23 -42.96 9.71 -28.50
C LEU A 23 -42.77 8.19 -28.69
N PHE A 24 -41.60 7.65 -28.30
CA PHE A 24 -41.54 6.56 -27.30
C PHE A 24 -40.16 5.90 -27.08
N HIS A 25 -39.07 6.23 -27.80
CA HIS A 25 -37.84 5.39 -27.75
C HIS A 25 -36.48 6.11 -27.55
N GLY A 26 -36.47 7.35 -27.02
CA GLY A 26 -35.25 8.19 -26.97
C GLY A 26 -34.70 8.55 -25.59
N LEU A 27 -34.93 7.72 -24.57
CA LEU A 27 -34.30 7.85 -23.25
C LEU A 27 -33.87 6.44 -22.86
N VAL A 28 -32.60 6.28 -22.46
CA VAL A 28 -31.86 5.02 -22.21
C VAL A 28 -30.97 4.65 -23.41
N GLU A 29 -29.66 4.50 -23.13
CA GLU A 29 -28.52 4.21 -24.03
C GLU A 29 -27.80 5.44 -24.59
N GLY A 30 -26.79 5.93 -23.86
CA GLY A 30 -25.97 7.06 -24.32
C GLY A 30 -24.83 7.50 -23.39
N CYS A 31 -24.21 6.59 -22.63
CA CYS A 31 -22.87 6.81 -22.04
C CYS A 31 -22.00 5.60 -22.38
N GLY A 32 -21.80 5.38 -23.68
CA GLY A 32 -20.81 4.43 -24.19
C GLY A 32 -19.42 5.07 -24.15
N LEU A 33 -18.61 4.66 -23.18
CA LEU A 33 -17.17 4.88 -23.17
C LEU A 33 -16.50 3.94 -24.18
N GLU A 34 -16.57 4.26 -25.47
CA GLU A 34 -15.71 3.62 -26.46
C GLU A 34 -15.19 4.70 -27.42
N GLY A 35 -13.89 5.04 -27.27
CA GLY A 35 -13.18 5.88 -28.23
C GLY A 35 -12.35 7.01 -27.66
N SER A 36 -11.50 6.77 -26.64
CA SER A 36 -10.31 7.60 -26.43
C SER A 36 -9.09 6.69 -26.28
N LYS A 37 -7.99 7.05 -26.94
CA LYS A 37 -6.70 6.34 -26.83
C LYS A 37 -6.32 6.29 -25.36
N SER A 38 -6.11 5.09 -24.82
CA SER A 38 -5.81 4.84 -23.41
C SER A 38 -4.48 5.48 -22.98
N PRO A 39 -4.47 6.39 -22.00
CA PRO A 39 -3.33 6.56 -21.11
C PRO A 39 -3.43 5.53 -19.99
N SER A 40 -2.29 4.96 -19.58
CA SER A 40 -2.21 3.99 -18.48
C SER A 40 -2.67 4.59 -17.14
N PRO A 41 -3.41 3.83 -16.32
CA PRO A 41 -3.81 4.26 -14.98
C PRO A 41 -2.63 4.12 -14.02
N VAL A 42 -2.24 5.22 -13.40
CA VAL A 42 -1.43 5.28 -12.18
C VAL A 42 -2.47 5.56 -11.09
N HIS A 43 -2.69 4.75 -10.05
CA HIS A 43 -1.99 4.88 -8.78
C HIS A 43 -2.17 3.66 -7.83
N ASP A 44 -2.72 2.52 -8.28
CA ASP A 44 -3.05 1.36 -7.41
C ASP A 44 -2.16 0.13 -7.59
N LYS A 45 -1.19 0.18 -8.50
CA LYS A 45 -0.12 -0.81 -8.62
C LYS A 45 1.20 -0.15 -8.23
N VAL A 46 2.01 -0.85 -7.44
CA VAL A 46 3.40 -0.46 -7.22
C VAL A 46 4.06 -0.29 -8.60
N PRO A 47 4.67 0.86 -8.92
CA PRO A 47 5.36 1.05 -10.19
C PRO A 47 6.31 -0.10 -10.47
N ASP A 48 6.37 -0.57 -11.70
CA ASP A 48 7.31 -1.63 -12.04
C ASP A 48 8.76 -1.11 -12.05
N TYR A 49 8.96 0.21 -12.17
CA TYR A 49 10.27 0.87 -12.28
C TYR A 49 10.48 1.94 -11.21
N PHE A 50 11.69 2.03 -10.64
CA PHE A 50 12.04 3.08 -9.69
C PHE A 50 13.37 3.78 -10.03
N ALA A 51 13.30 5.09 -10.24
CA ALA A 51 14.43 5.98 -10.42
C ALA A 51 14.84 6.62 -9.07
N ILE A 52 16.06 6.34 -8.61
CA ILE A 52 16.46 6.66 -7.24
C ILE A 52 17.65 7.61 -7.27
N ASP A 53 17.55 8.77 -6.64
CA ASP A 53 18.73 9.60 -6.44
C ASP A 53 19.69 8.99 -5.39
N ILE A 54 20.98 9.31 -5.52
CA ILE A 54 22.03 8.80 -4.64
C ILE A 54 22.24 9.76 -3.45
N ASP A 55 22.77 10.95 -3.69
CA ASP A 55 23.30 11.82 -2.65
C ASP A 55 22.20 12.58 -1.93
N GLY A 56 22.06 12.39 -0.61
CA GLY A 56 20.97 13.03 0.13
C GLY A 56 19.64 12.29 0.00
N THR A 57 19.61 11.16 -0.72
CA THR A 57 18.42 10.32 -0.89
C THR A 57 18.68 8.86 -0.47
N PHE A 58 19.39 8.06 -1.28
CA PHE A 58 19.69 6.65 -0.97
C PHE A 58 20.95 6.50 -0.11
N LEU A 59 22.00 7.26 -0.44
CA LEU A 59 23.29 7.22 0.24
C LEU A 59 23.19 7.90 1.61
N THR A 60 23.70 7.20 2.62
CA THR A 60 23.71 7.65 4.00
C THR A 60 25.07 7.41 4.65
N ARG A 61 25.37 8.21 5.68
CA ARG A 61 26.56 8.01 6.53
C ARG A 61 26.30 7.04 7.68
N ASP A 62 25.04 6.74 7.96
CA ASP A 62 24.63 5.81 9.00
C ASP A 62 24.58 4.38 8.42
N ARG A 63 25.37 3.47 8.99
CA ARG A 63 25.50 2.10 8.43
C ARG A 63 24.22 1.29 8.63
N ASP A 64 23.46 1.52 9.69
CA ASP A 64 22.20 0.81 9.92
C ASP A 64 21.13 1.27 8.94
N ALA A 65 21.06 2.58 8.70
CA ALA A 65 20.19 3.13 7.65
C ALA A 65 20.59 2.62 6.26
N MET A 66 21.90 2.54 5.98
CA MET A 66 22.41 1.99 4.73
C MET A 66 21.98 0.54 4.53
N ASN A 67 22.15 -0.30 5.56
CA ASN A 67 21.77 -1.71 5.51
C ASN A 67 20.25 -1.88 5.29
N LYS A 68 19.42 -1.02 5.88
CA LYS A 68 17.96 -1.00 5.64
C LYS A 68 17.65 -0.64 4.18
N ASN A 69 18.29 0.38 3.62
CA ASN A 69 18.11 0.77 2.22
C ASN A 69 18.53 -0.36 1.26
N ILE A 70 19.69 -0.99 1.49
CA ILE A 70 20.18 -2.13 0.70
C ILE A 70 19.19 -3.31 0.75
N LYS A 71 18.71 -3.68 1.94
CA LYS A 71 17.73 -4.76 2.11
C LYS A 71 16.42 -4.45 1.39
N ALA A 72 15.93 -3.21 1.47
CA ALA A 72 14.73 -2.78 0.77
C ALA A 72 14.91 -2.81 -0.76
N PHE A 73 16.09 -2.42 -1.24
CA PHE A 73 16.42 -2.43 -2.68
C PHE A 73 16.42 -3.86 -3.20
N ARG A 74 17.09 -4.77 -2.49
CA ARG A 74 17.13 -6.19 -2.83
C ARG A 74 15.73 -6.81 -2.83
N LYS A 75 14.94 -6.55 -1.78
CA LYS A 75 13.55 -7.03 -1.69
C LYS A 75 12.71 -6.55 -2.87
N ALA A 76 12.88 -5.31 -3.31
CA ALA A 76 12.14 -4.77 -4.43
C ALA A 76 12.57 -5.41 -5.77
N LEU A 77 13.87 -5.68 -5.97
CA LEU A 77 14.32 -6.47 -7.12
C LEU A 77 13.76 -7.90 -7.10
N ASP A 78 13.78 -8.56 -5.95
CA ASP A 78 13.25 -9.93 -5.78
C ASP A 78 11.73 -10.00 -6.03
N ALA A 79 11.01 -8.89 -5.76
CA ALA A 79 9.59 -8.74 -6.09
C ALA A 79 9.34 -8.45 -7.59
N GLY A 80 10.40 -8.36 -8.41
CA GLY A 80 10.30 -8.18 -9.86
C GLY A 80 10.34 -6.73 -10.33
N HIS A 81 10.55 -5.76 -9.44
CA HIS A 81 10.71 -4.36 -9.83
C HIS A 81 12.09 -4.11 -10.46
N ARG A 82 12.16 -3.12 -11.34
CA ARG A 82 13.41 -2.63 -11.94
C ARG A 82 13.82 -1.33 -11.29
N LEU A 83 14.84 -1.40 -10.44
CA LEU A 83 15.39 -0.25 -9.73
C LEU A 83 16.65 0.24 -10.43
N PHE A 84 16.84 1.55 -10.51
CA PHE A 84 18.03 2.15 -11.07
C PHE A 84 18.35 3.51 -10.46
N PHE A 85 19.64 3.85 -10.40
CA PHE A 85 20.04 5.17 -9.93
C PHE A 85 19.87 6.24 -11.02
N ALA A 86 19.39 7.41 -10.63
CA ALA A 86 19.31 8.61 -11.43
C ALA A 86 20.07 9.74 -10.71
N THR A 87 21.31 10.02 -11.15
CA THR A 87 22.27 10.81 -10.36
C THR A 87 23.06 11.81 -11.21
N GLY A 88 23.54 12.88 -10.57
CA GLY A 88 24.51 13.81 -11.14
C GLY A 88 25.93 13.22 -11.27
N ARG A 89 26.21 12.08 -10.61
CA ARG A 89 27.48 11.35 -10.69
C ARG A 89 27.63 10.63 -12.04
N GLY A 90 28.87 10.42 -12.47
CA GLY A 90 29.18 9.42 -13.49
C GLY A 90 29.20 8.00 -12.91
N ILE A 91 29.18 6.97 -13.74
CA ILE A 91 29.16 5.57 -13.27
C ILE A 91 30.29 5.26 -12.29
N ALA A 92 31.54 5.63 -12.60
CA ALA A 92 32.69 5.43 -11.69
C ALA A 92 32.57 6.22 -10.36
N GLY A 93 31.82 7.32 -10.35
CA GLY A 93 31.54 8.12 -9.16
C GLY A 93 30.42 7.51 -8.32
N ALA A 94 29.43 6.87 -8.95
CA ALA A 94 28.43 6.06 -8.27
C ALA A 94 29.05 4.78 -7.71
N GLU A 95 29.93 4.11 -8.48
CA GLU A 95 30.66 2.93 -8.04
C GLU A 95 31.51 3.16 -6.79
N HIS A 96 31.98 4.40 -6.58
CA HIS A 96 32.75 4.76 -5.38
C HIS A 96 31.87 5.15 -4.19
N ALA A 97 30.62 5.53 -4.43
CA ALA A 97 29.68 5.83 -3.37
C ALA A 97 29.24 4.57 -2.61
N PHE A 98 29.39 3.40 -3.23
CA PHE A 98 29.04 2.10 -2.68
C PHE A 98 30.27 1.20 -2.62
N SER A 99 30.39 0.36 -1.58
CA SER A 99 31.39 -0.71 -1.61
C SER A 99 30.94 -1.81 -2.59
N ARG A 100 31.88 -2.67 -3.03
CA ARG A 100 31.52 -3.87 -3.81
C ARG A 100 30.52 -4.75 -3.04
N GLU A 101 30.73 -4.89 -1.73
CA GLU A 101 29.84 -5.62 -0.85
C GLU A 101 28.41 -5.02 -0.83
N ASP A 102 28.28 -3.70 -0.90
CA ASP A 102 26.95 -3.04 -0.96
C ASP A 102 26.23 -3.36 -2.27
N PHE A 103 26.94 -3.32 -3.41
CA PHE A 103 26.37 -3.72 -4.71
C PHE A 103 25.99 -5.20 -4.76
N ASP A 104 26.86 -6.07 -4.27
CA ASP A 104 26.61 -7.51 -4.19
C ASP A 104 25.39 -7.80 -3.31
N ALA A 105 25.27 -7.12 -2.17
CA ALA A 105 24.12 -7.25 -1.26
C ALA A 105 22.82 -6.68 -1.85
N MET A 106 22.90 -5.60 -2.64
CA MET A 106 21.75 -5.10 -3.40
C MET A 106 21.36 -6.07 -4.53
N GLY A 107 22.31 -6.84 -5.08
CA GLY A 107 22.14 -7.59 -6.32
C GLY A 107 22.07 -6.68 -7.54
N TYR A 108 22.81 -5.57 -7.50
CA TYR A 108 22.81 -4.52 -8.52
C TYR A 108 24.25 -4.08 -8.77
N ASN A 109 24.62 -3.79 -10.01
CA ASN A 109 26.00 -3.49 -10.40
C ASN A 109 26.18 -2.07 -10.99
N GLY A 110 25.19 -1.19 -10.80
CA GLY A 110 25.15 0.11 -11.47
C GLY A 110 24.43 0.10 -12.82
N TYR A 111 23.82 -1.02 -13.23
CA TYR A 111 23.08 -1.09 -14.48
C TYR A 111 21.71 -1.74 -14.27
N PRO A 112 20.63 -1.22 -14.91
CA PRO A 112 20.60 -0.03 -15.77
C PRO A 112 20.74 1.26 -14.94
N GLY A 113 20.98 2.41 -15.57
CA GLY A 113 21.12 3.67 -14.82
C GLY A 113 21.20 4.95 -15.64
N VAL A 114 20.83 6.05 -14.99
CA VAL A 114 20.80 7.41 -15.54
C VAL A 114 21.86 8.25 -14.83
N TYR A 115 22.91 8.62 -15.57
CA TYR A 115 24.11 9.24 -15.02
C TYR A 115 24.34 10.63 -15.56
N LEU A 116 25.08 11.40 -14.77
CA LEU A 116 25.41 12.79 -15.06
C LEU A 116 24.15 13.60 -15.39
N ASP A 117 23.11 13.53 -14.56
CA ASP A 117 21.82 14.18 -14.78
C ASP A 117 21.21 13.88 -16.17
N GLY A 118 21.30 12.63 -16.62
CA GLY A 118 20.64 12.18 -17.86
C GLY A 118 21.43 12.36 -19.15
N ALA A 119 22.65 12.90 -19.11
CA ALA A 119 23.52 12.91 -20.30
C ALA A 119 24.04 11.55 -20.70
N ILE A 120 24.05 10.56 -19.80
CA ILE A 120 24.38 9.19 -20.16
C ILE A 120 23.32 8.29 -19.58
N VAL A 121 22.77 7.43 -20.43
CA VAL A 121 21.81 6.40 -20.03
C VAL A 121 22.37 5.05 -20.44
N TYR A 122 22.37 4.10 -19.50
CA TYR A 122 22.79 2.72 -19.75
C TYR A 122 21.63 1.74 -19.58
N ASP A 123 21.60 0.69 -20.40
CA ASP A 123 20.70 -0.45 -20.26
C ASP A 123 21.18 -1.46 -19.20
N ASP A 124 20.42 -2.55 -18.99
CA ASP A 124 20.74 -3.61 -18.03
C ASP A 124 22.13 -4.26 -18.28
N ALA A 125 22.57 -4.30 -19.54
CA ALA A 125 23.83 -4.92 -19.94
C ALA A 125 25.02 -3.94 -19.87
N GLY A 126 24.77 -2.69 -19.47
CA GLY A 126 25.76 -1.63 -19.45
C GLY A 126 26.08 -1.05 -20.83
N ASN A 127 25.24 -1.29 -21.84
CA ASN A 127 25.36 -0.61 -23.12
C ASN A 127 24.82 0.81 -22.99
N VAL A 128 25.48 1.73 -23.70
CA VAL A 128 25.06 3.13 -23.75
C VAL A 128 23.83 3.25 -24.66
N LEU A 129 22.69 3.64 -24.09
CA LEU A 129 21.45 3.92 -24.82
C LEU A 129 21.42 5.34 -25.40
N SER A 130 21.97 6.32 -24.67
CA SER A 130 22.00 7.71 -25.10
C SER A 130 23.18 8.45 -24.49
N THR A 131 23.74 9.39 -25.25
CA THR A 131 24.73 10.35 -24.79
C THR A 131 24.45 11.77 -25.28
N ALA A 132 24.43 12.73 -24.36
CA ALA A 132 24.43 14.15 -24.66
C ALA A 132 25.85 14.74 -24.55
N HIS A 133 26.21 15.63 -25.47
CA HIS A 133 27.53 16.25 -25.52
C HIS A 133 27.42 17.76 -25.75
N LEU A 134 28.32 18.52 -25.12
CA LEU A 134 28.53 19.91 -25.47
C LEU A 134 29.31 19.99 -26.78
N ASN A 135 29.01 21.02 -27.59
CA ASN A 135 29.77 21.28 -28.81
C ASN A 135 31.25 21.56 -28.46
N SER A 136 32.19 20.89 -29.14
CA SER A 136 33.63 21.04 -28.87
C SER A 136 34.13 22.48 -28.90
N ARG A 137 33.55 23.35 -29.73
CA ARG A 137 33.88 24.78 -29.75
C ARG A 137 33.49 25.47 -28.45
N ILE A 138 32.32 25.15 -27.90
CA ILE A 138 31.83 25.68 -26.63
C ILE A 138 32.67 25.15 -25.48
N VAL A 139 32.96 23.83 -25.48
CA VAL A 139 33.84 23.21 -24.48
C VAL A 139 35.21 23.89 -24.46
N LYS A 140 35.82 24.13 -25.63
CA LYS A 140 37.08 24.86 -25.74
C LYS A 140 36.97 26.31 -25.26
N GLN A 141 35.87 27.01 -25.55
CA GLN A 141 35.65 28.37 -25.05
C GLN A 141 35.57 28.40 -23.51
N LEU A 142 34.81 27.49 -22.91
CA LEU A 142 34.68 27.36 -21.47
C LEU A 142 36.01 26.97 -20.81
N ALA A 143 36.76 26.05 -21.42
CA ALA A 143 38.10 25.66 -20.98
C ALA A 143 39.10 26.81 -21.04
N LEU A 144 39.15 27.58 -22.14
CA LEU A 144 40.00 28.77 -22.25
C LEU A 144 39.62 29.82 -21.22
N LEU A 145 38.31 30.05 -21.05
CA LEU A 145 37.81 30.98 -20.06
C LEU A 145 38.27 30.61 -18.65
N ALA A 146 38.20 29.32 -18.36
CA ALA A 146 38.57 28.79 -17.07
C ALA A 146 40.08 28.80 -16.85
N LYS A 147 40.89 28.46 -17.86
CA LYS A 147 42.37 28.55 -17.82
C LYS A 147 42.81 29.99 -17.58
N LYS A 148 42.19 30.97 -18.25
CA LYS A 148 42.46 32.41 -18.06
C LYS A 148 42.16 32.87 -16.63
N ASN A 149 41.15 32.29 -15.99
CA ASN A 149 40.67 32.68 -14.67
C ASN A 149 40.83 31.54 -13.64
N CYS A 150 41.88 30.74 -13.76
CA CYS A 150 41.98 29.45 -13.07
C CYS A 150 41.79 29.55 -11.54
N TYR A 151 42.41 30.56 -10.92
CA TYR A 151 42.29 30.81 -9.47
C TYR A 151 40.87 31.23 -9.03
N ARG A 152 40.04 31.71 -9.96
CA ARG A 152 38.69 32.22 -9.71
C ARG A 152 37.58 31.21 -10.01
N TYR A 153 37.74 30.43 -11.07
CA TYR A 153 36.69 29.55 -11.60
C TYR A 153 36.96 28.07 -11.40
N LYS A 154 38.23 27.68 -11.14
CA LYS A 154 38.65 26.34 -10.71
C LYS A 154 37.92 25.22 -11.45
N PRO A 155 37.95 25.20 -12.79
CA PRO A 155 37.11 24.32 -13.61
C PRO A 155 37.43 22.85 -13.38
N LEU A 156 36.41 22.00 -13.48
CA LEU A 156 36.55 20.55 -13.56
C LEU A 156 35.68 20.02 -14.69
N MET A 157 36.27 19.21 -15.55
CA MET A 157 35.58 18.64 -16.68
C MET A 157 35.41 17.13 -16.50
N VAL A 158 34.21 16.62 -16.78
CA VAL A 158 33.86 15.21 -16.56
C VAL A 158 33.44 14.57 -17.88
N THR A 159 34.02 13.42 -18.19
CA THR A 159 33.67 12.59 -19.35
C THR A 159 33.31 11.18 -18.93
N SER A 160 32.94 10.35 -19.91
CA SER A 160 32.84 8.90 -19.70
C SER A 160 34.19 8.19 -19.52
N THR A 161 35.31 8.84 -19.86
CA THR A 161 36.66 8.24 -19.83
C THR A 161 37.51 8.72 -18.67
N GLY A 162 37.12 9.81 -18.00
CA GLY A 162 37.93 10.39 -16.96
C GLY A 162 37.56 11.83 -16.64
N MET A 163 38.45 12.48 -15.90
CA MET A 163 38.18 13.74 -15.24
C MET A 163 39.40 14.62 -15.40
N TYR A 164 39.15 15.84 -15.86
CA TYR A 164 40.21 16.66 -16.41
C TYR A 164 40.12 18.09 -15.86
N LEU A 165 41.27 18.65 -15.55
CA LEU A 165 41.45 20.07 -15.27
C LEU A 165 42.21 20.69 -16.43
N VAL A 166 41.94 21.96 -16.71
CA VAL A 166 42.69 22.73 -17.72
C VAL A 166 43.78 23.61 -17.10
N CYS A 167 43.92 23.54 -15.78
CA CYS A 167 44.90 24.24 -14.98
C CYS A 167 45.02 23.61 -13.58
N GLU A 168 46.14 23.84 -12.89
CA GLU A 168 46.32 23.38 -11.50
C GLU A 168 45.43 24.14 -10.52
N ILE A 169 44.83 23.40 -9.59
CA ILE A 169 43.99 23.94 -8.51
C ILE A 169 44.55 23.55 -7.15
N GLY A 170 44.25 24.35 -6.12
CA GLY A 170 44.71 24.08 -4.75
C GLY A 170 44.15 22.79 -4.17
N LEU A 171 44.90 22.19 -3.22
CA LEU A 171 44.57 20.92 -2.56
C LEU A 171 43.15 20.87 -1.99
N PHE A 172 42.67 21.98 -1.41
CA PHE A 172 41.30 22.09 -0.90
C PHE A 172 40.24 21.73 -1.95
N TYR A 173 40.39 22.24 -3.18
CA TYR A 173 39.42 22.00 -4.25
C TYR A 173 39.57 20.62 -4.87
N ARG A 174 40.78 20.05 -4.91
CA ARG A 174 40.98 18.64 -5.27
C ARG A 174 40.22 17.72 -4.31
N GLU A 175 40.34 17.96 -3.01
CA GLU A 175 39.64 17.18 -1.99
C GLU A 175 38.11 17.38 -2.05
N LEU A 176 37.68 18.60 -2.30
CA LEU A 176 36.28 18.95 -2.48
C LEU A 176 35.66 18.20 -3.67
N TYR A 177 36.37 18.16 -4.80
CA TYR A 177 35.96 17.40 -5.99
C TYR A 177 35.96 15.89 -5.75
N ARG A 178 36.97 15.37 -5.04
CA ARG A 178 37.05 13.97 -4.63
C ARG A 178 35.90 13.55 -3.69
N ARG A 179 35.37 14.49 -2.91
CA ARG A 179 34.33 14.18 -1.94
C ARG A 179 32.92 14.28 -2.51
N TYR A 180 32.64 15.31 -3.30
CA TYR A 180 31.27 15.66 -3.70
C TYR A 180 30.96 15.45 -5.18
N VAL A 181 31.98 15.31 -6.02
CA VAL A 181 31.77 15.18 -7.47
C VAL A 181 32.24 13.81 -7.96
N LEU A 182 33.39 13.30 -7.50
CA LEU A 182 34.16 12.26 -8.22
C LEU A 182 35.05 11.39 -7.31
N SER A 183 35.48 10.22 -7.80
CA SER A 183 36.20 9.20 -7.02
C SER A 183 37.73 9.15 -7.21
N ASN A 184 38.25 9.71 -8.30
CA ASN A 184 39.68 9.75 -8.63
C ASN A 184 40.23 11.19 -8.58
N ASP A 185 41.56 11.33 -8.58
CA ASP A 185 42.18 12.64 -8.77
C ASP A 185 42.06 13.09 -10.23
N PRO A 186 41.66 14.34 -10.49
CA PRO A 186 41.54 14.83 -11.86
C PRO A 186 42.93 15.08 -12.46
N VAL A 187 43.04 14.82 -13.77
CA VAL A 187 44.28 14.96 -14.53
C VAL A 187 44.32 16.34 -15.18
N VAL A 188 45.45 17.05 -15.07
CA VAL A 188 45.61 18.32 -15.78
C VAL A 188 45.99 18.03 -17.24
N ILE A 189 45.21 18.58 -18.17
CA ILE A 189 45.41 18.45 -19.63
C ILE A 189 45.52 19.83 -20.27
N ASP A 190 46.06 19.88 -21.49
CA ASP A 190 45.96 21.09 -22.29
C ASP A 190 44.56 21.24 -22.91
N VAL A 191 44.18 22.48 -23.23
CA VAL A 191 42.88 22.80 -23.82
C VAL A 191 42.72 22.16 -25.21
N ASP A 192 43.81 21.97 -25.94
CA ASP A 192 43.77 21.34 -27.25
C ASP A 192 43.58 19.81 -27.19
N GLU A 193 43.82 19.20 -26.03
CA GLU A 193 43.59 17.77 -25.78
C GLU A 193 42.14 17.46 -25.41
N ILE A 194 41.29 18.49 -25.35
CA ILE A 194 39.88 18.35 -24.99
C ILE A 194 39.04 17.84 -26.18
N ASP A 195 38.46 16.64 -26.00
CA ASP A 195 37.49 16.00 -26.88
C ASP A 195 36.03 16.50 -26.64
N ASN A 196 35.01 15.86 -27.22
CA ASN A 196 33.58 16.14 -26.98
C ASN A 196 33.15 15.73 -25.55
N HIS A 197 33.33 16.63 -24.59
CA HIS A 197 33.09 16.37 -23.18
C HIS A 197 31.63 16.64 -22.77
N LYS A 198 31.19 15.94 -21.70
CA LYS A 198 29.77 15.84 -21.32
C LYS A 198 29.36 16.92 -20.33
N PHE A 199 30.25 17.33 -19.42
CA PHE A 199 29.99 18.37 -18.40
C PHE A 199 31.22 19.19 -18.04
N ILE A 200 30.97 20.45 -17.68
CA ILE A 200 31.96 21.33 -17.06
C ILE A 200 31.37 21.86 -15.74
N TYR A 201 32.07 21.58 -14.65
CA TYR A 201 31.82 22.12 -13.33
C TYR A 201 32.73 23.32 -13.08
N PHE A 202 32.16 24.33 -12.44
CA PHE A 202 32.88 25.51 -11.97
C PHE A 202 32.61 25.70 -10.49
N VAL A 203 33.66 25.82 -9.68
CA VAL A 203 33.53 26.34 -8.31
C VAL A 203 33.97 27.79 -8.33
N SER A 204 33.07 28.70 -7.97
CA SER A 204 33.42 30.10 -7.89
C SER A 204 32.65 30.83 -6.82
N ASP A 205 33.37 31.67 -6.07
CA ASP A 205 32.78 32.66 -5.17
C ASP A 205 32.22 33.87 -5.96
N HIS A 206 32.37 33.88 -7.29
CA HIS A 206 31.96 34.96 -8.19
C HIS A 206 30.99 34.45 -9.28
N LEU A 207 29.99 33.70 -8.85
CA LEU A 207 29.03 33.04 -9.74
C LEU A 207 28.36 34.02 -10.71
N ASP A 208 27.94 35.20 -10.27
CA ASP A 208 27.23 36.17 -11.13
C ASP A 208 28.07 36.61 -12.34
N GLU A 209 29.40 36.67 -12.18
CA GLU A 209 30.28 37.01 -13.29
C GLU A 209 30.45 35.84 -14.26
N LEU A 210 30.57 34.62 -13.74
CA LEU A 210 30.60 33.42 -14.55
C LEU A 210 29.28 33.24 -15.31
N LEU A 211 28.15 33.42 -14.63
CA LEU A 211 26.80 33.42 -15.21
C LEU A 211 26.75 34.35 -16.41
N ARG A 212 27.12 35.62 -16.27
CA ARG A 212 27.13 36.58 -17.41
C ARG A 212 27.99 36.16 -18.60
N GLN A 213 28.98 35.30 -18.40
CA GLN A 213 29.88 34.84 -19.47
C GLN A 213 29.41 33.53 -20.12
N VAL A 214 28.63 32.74 -19.39
CA VAL A 214 28.00 31.49 -19.88
C VAL A 214 26.63 31.77 -20.48
N ASP A 215 25.92 32.75 -19.94
CA ASP A 215 24.60 33.19 -20.37
C ASP A 215 24.65 33.70 -21.81
N GLY A 216 23.82 33.11 -22.68
CA GLY A 216 23.81 33.37 -24.12
C GLY A 216 24.73 32.47 -24.97
N LEU A 217 25.46 31.52 -24.39
CA LEU A 217 26.15 30.48 -25.18
C LEU A 217 25.12 29.52 -25.81
N PRO A 218 25.15 29.30 -27.14
CA PRO A 218 24.13 28.49 -27.80
C PRO A 218 24.26 27.01 -27.43
N GLY A 219 23.12 26.38 -27.10
CA GLY A 219 23.02 24.94 -26.82
C GLY A 219 23.53 24.53 -25.44
N VAL A 220 23.77 25.49 -24.55
CA VAL A 220 24.19 25.28 -23.18
C VAL A 220 23.02 25.51 -22.24
N ASP A 221 22.92 24.66 -21.22
CA ASP A 221 22.09 24.87 -20.04
C ASP A 221 23.00 24.84 -18.80
N TYR A 222 22.54 25.40 -17.68
CA TYR A 222 23.33 25.42 -16.46
C TYR A 222 22.46 25.32 -15.20
N ASN A 223 22.96 24.56 -14.23
CA ASN A 223 22.37 24.44 -12.90
C ASN A 223 23.35 24.93 -11.85
N VAL A 224 22.85 25.72 -10.90
CA VAL A 224 23.63 26.25 -9.78
C VAL A 224 23.28 25.45 -8.52
N VAL A 225 24.28 24.85 -7.89
CA VAL A 225 24.10 23.98 -6.72
C VAL A 225 24.92 24.53 -5.54
N PRO A 226 24.29 24.89 -4.41
CA PRO A 226 25.00 25.33 -3.21
C PRO A 226 25.41 24.12 -2.34
N VAL A 227 26.69 23.75 -2.32
CA VAL A 227 27.21 22.58 -1.57
C VAL A 227 28.47 22.95 -0.77
N GLY A 228 28.32 23.68 0.34
CA GLY A 228 29.46 24.16 1.14
C GLY A 228 30.39 25.14 0.40
N GLY A 229 29.91 25.64 -0.75
CA GLY A 229 30.50 26.52 -1.76
C GLY A 229 29.53 26.55 -2.95
N THR A 230 29.59 27.57 -3.82
CA THR A 230 28.65 27.69 -4.95
C THR A 230 29.24 27.06 -6.21
N TYR A 231 28.58 26.04 -6.74
CA TYR A 231 28.98 25.36 -7.98
C TYR A 231 28.02 25.71 -9.10
N MET A 232 28.57 25.91 -10.29
CA MET A 232 27.80 25.88 -11.52
C MET A 232 28.14 24.61 -12.28
N LYS A 233 27.13 23.83 -12.62
CA LYS A 233 27.22 22.71 -13.55
C LYS A 233 26.70 23.17 -14.91
N ILE A 234 27.55 23.14 -15.91
CA ILE A 234 27.19 23.46 -17.29
C ILE A 234 26.95 22.16 -18.06
N THR A 235 25.79 22.07 -18.70
CA THR A 235 25.27 20.87 -19.37
C THR A 235 24.82 21.20 -20.81
N PRO A 236 24.66 20.21 -21.70
CA PRO A 236 23.95 20.41 -22.94
C PRO A 236 22.47 20.71 -22.68
N ILE A 237 21.85 21.58 -23.48
CA ILE A 237 20.41 21.83 -23.40
C ILE A 237 19.60 20.52 -23.51
N ASN A 238 18.44 20.47 -22.86
CA ASN A 238 17.55 19.31 -22.82
C ASN A 238 18.17 18.07 -22.15
N THR A 239 19.09 18.28 -21.22
CA THR A 239 19.72 17.20 -20.44
C THR A 239 19.34 17.33 -18.97
N ASN A 240 18.48 16.45 -18.48
CA ASN A 240 18.16 16.30 -17.06
C ASN A 240 17.76 14.84 -16.75
N LYS A 241 17.65 14.52 -15.45
CA LYS A 241 17.29 13.17 -14.98
C LYS A 241 16.00 12.67 -15.61
N ALA A 242 14.98 13.52 -15.74
CA ALA A 242 13.69 13.13 -16.30
C ALA A 242 13.76 12.71 -17.77
N VAL A 243 14.58 13.41 -18.58
CA VAL A 243 14.85 13.02 -19.98
C VAL A 243 15.57 11.68 -20.04
N GLY A 244 16.57 11.46 -19.17
CA GLY A 244 17.29 10.19 -19.10
C GLY A 244 16.39 9.01 -18.68
N ILE A 245 15.50 9.23 -17.71
CA ILE A 245 14.50 8.27 -17.27
C ILE A 245 13.55 7.92 -18.42
N ASP A 246 13.00 8.91 -19.14
CA ASP A 246 12.09 8.69 -20.29
C ASP A 246 12.76 7.86 -21.40
N ILE A 247 14.04 8.12 -21.71
CA ILE A 247 14.81 7.31 -22.67
C ILE A 247 14.90 5.85 -22.21
N LEU A 248 15.23 5.63 -20.94
CA LEU A 248 15.39 4.29 -20.37
C LEU A 248 14.05 3.53 -20.33
N LEU A 249 12.97 4.19 -19.94
CA LEU A 249 11.63 3.59 -19.88
C LEU A 249 11.10 3.22 -21.27
N ARG A 250 11.33 4.07 -22.28
CA ARG A 250 10.99 3.75 -23.67
C ARG A 250 11.75 2.55 -24.20
N HIS A 251 13.01 2.38 -23.81
CA HIS A 251 13.77 1.17 -24.13
C HIS A 251 13.10 -0.09 -23.58
N TYR A 252 12.46 0.01 -22.41
CA TYR A 252 11.67 -1.08 -21.82
C TYR A 252 10.22 -1.18 -22.34
N GLY A 253 9.81 -0.33 -23.28
CA GLY A 253 8.45 -0.36 -23.83
C GLY A 253 7.38 0.18 -22.88
N THR A 254 7.76 0.98 -21.89
CA THR A 254 6.85 1.64 -20.94
C THR A 254 7.04 3.16 -20.97
N ASP A 255 6.20 3.88 -20.23
CA ASP A 255 6.30 5.34 -20.08
C ASP A 255 6.52 5.75 -18.61
N MET A 256 6.66 7.06 -18.40
CA MET A 256 6.91 7.68 -17.09
C MET A 256 5.81 7.37 -16.05
N SER A 257 4.58 7.07 -16.48
CA SER A 257 3.45 6.79 -15.60
C SER A 257 3.66 5.47 -14.81
N ASN A 258 4.41 4.51 -15.36
CA ASN A 258 4.79 3.26 -14.66
C ASN A 258 6.13 3.36 -13.92
N CYS A 259 6.59 4.56 -13.60
CA CYS A 259 7.82 4.78 -12.86
C CYS A 259 7.54 5.53 -11.55
N GLY A 260 8.22 5.12 -10.49
CA GLY A 260 8.35 5.88 -9.25
C GLY A 260 9.70 6.58 -9.20
N CYS A 261 9.79 7.74 -8.54
CA CYS A 261 11.09 8.33 -8.23
C CYS A 261 11.21 8.87 -6.80
N ILE A 262 12.46 8.94 -6.33
CA ILE A 262 12.80 9.41 -4.99
C ILE A 262 14.00 10.35 -5.12
N GLY A 263 13.91 11.54 -4.51
CA GLY A 263 14.95 12.57 -4.60
C GLY A 263 14.89 13.58 -3.46
N ASP A 264 15.80 14.56 -3.48
CA ASP A 264 15.93 15.56 -2.42
C ASP A 264 16.25 16.99 -2.91
N HIS A 265 16.74 17.16 -4.13
CA HIS A 265 17.39 18.40 -4.56
C HIS A 265 16.82 19.01 -5.86
N TYR A 266 17.35 20.17 -6.27
CA TYR A 266 16.90 20.93 -7.45
C TYR A 266 17.02 20.17 -8.78
N ASN A 267 17.96 19.25 -8.92
CA ASN A 267 18.12 18.42 -10.14
C ASN A 267 17.14 17.22 -10.18
N ASP A 268 16.27 17.08 -9.18
CA ASP A 268 15.21 16.07 -9.12
C ASP A 268 13.83 16.64 -9.52
N LEU A 269 13.70 17.97 -9.58
CA LEU A 269 12.41 18.64 -9.78
C LEU A 269 11.71 18.20 -11.06
N GLU A 270 12.46 18.09 -12.15
CA GLU A 270 11.91 17.75 -13.46
C GLU A 270 11.40 16.31 -13.53
N MET A 271 11.92 15.39 -12.70
CA MET A 271 11.44 14.01 -12.67
C MET A 271 10.18 13.88 -11.81
N PHE A 272 10.06 14.63 -10.72
CA PHE A 272 8.95 14.52 -9.77
C PHE A 272 7.56 14.70 -10.38
N GLY A 273 7.41 15.69 -11.27
CA GLY A 273 6.12 15.98 -11.93
C GLY A 273 5.81 15.10 -13.15
N LYS A 274 6.76 14.28 -13.61
CA LYS A 274 6.57 13.47 -14.83
C LYS A 274 6.31 12.00 -14.55
N VAL A 275 6.81 11.49 -13.43
CA VAL A 275 6.66 10.07 -13.07
C VAL A 275 5.28 9.78 -12.46
N GLY A 276 4.90 8.50 -12.46
CA GLY A 276 3.68 8.02 -11.82
C GLY A 276 3.61 8.36 -10.34
N VAL A 277 4.65 8.08 -9.56
CA VAL A 277 4.70 8.44 -8.14
C VAL A 277 6.05 9.05 -7.79
N SER A 278 6.07 10.09 -6.96
CA SER A 278 7.31 10.74 -6.56
C SER A 278 7.35 11.05 -5.07
N TYR A 279 8.52 10.84 -4.46
CA TYR A 279 8.77 11.10 -3.05
C TYR A 279 9.96 12.02 -2.84
N ALA A 280 9.75 13.12 -2.11
CA ALA A 280 10.82 13.92 -1.55
C ALA A 280 11.11 13.52 -0.10
N VAL A 281 12.39 13.28 0.22
CA VAL A 281 12.82 12.81 1.54
C VAL A 281 12.84 13.93 2.59
N GLY A 282 12.98 13.59 3.87
CA GLY A 282 12.91 14.53 5.00
C GLY A 282 13.91 15.69 4.93
N ASN A 283 15.12 15.44 4.44
CA ASN A 283 16.17 16.45 4.25
C ASN A 283 16.07 17.20 2.91
N ALA A 284 15.06 16.93 2.09
CA ALA A 284 14.90 17.56 0.79
C ALA A 284 14.71 19.07 0.88
N VAL A 285 15.20 19.80 -0.13
CA VAL A 285 15.02 21.25 -0.23
C VAL A 285 13.53 21.59 -0.38
N PRO A 286 13.06 22.77 0.07
CA PRO A 286 11.64 23.13 -0.02
C PRO A 286 11.07 23.08 -1.44
N ALA A 287 11.89 23.34 -2.46
CA ALA A 287 11.47 23.20 -3.86
C ALA A 287 11.18 21.74 -4.24
N ALA A 288 12.01 20.79 -3.80
CA ALA A 288 11.83 19.36 -4.03
C ALA A 288 10.56 18.85 -3.35
N LYS A 289 10.34 19.21 -2.07
CA LYS A 289 9.11 18.85 -1.33
C LYS A 289 7.83 19.38 -1.97
N ARG A 290 7.89 20.54 -2.64
CA ARG A 290 6.74 21.10 -3.36
C ARG A 290 6.50 20.44 -4.73
N ALA A 291 7.55 19.95 -5.36
CA ALA A 291 7.47 19.35 -6.68
C ALA A 291 7.11 17.85 -6.64
N ALA A 292 7.51 17.14 -5.58
CA ALA A 292 7.14 15.74 -5.37
C ALA A 292 5.65 15.58 -5.05
N LYS A 293 5.04 14.50 -5.58
CA LYS A 293 3.64 14.12 -5.29
C LYS A 293 3.44 13.77 -3.82
N HIS A 294 4.47 13.21 -3.19
CA HIS A 294 4.47 12.85 -1.78
C HIS A 294 5.75 13.30 -1.10
N THR A 295 5.67 13.48 0.22
CA THR A 295 6.82 13.72 1.09
C THR A 295 6.84 12.71 2.22
N ILE A 296 8.03 12.35 2.67
CA ILE A 296 8.24 11.60 3.92
C ILE A 296 9.01 12.44 4.93
N GLU A 297 8.83 12.15 6.22
CA GLU A 297 9.51 12.86 7.30
C GLU A 297 10.96 12.39 7.46
N GLU A 298 11.21 11.11 7.18
CA GLU A 298 12.52 10.49 7.34
C GLU A 298 13.53 11.05 6.34
N THR A 299 14.68 11.43 6.86
CA THR A 299 15.85 11.85 6.10
C THR A 299 16.58 10.64 5.51
N ASN A 300 17.52 10.88 4.59
CA ASN A 300 18.40 9.83 4.07
C ASN A 300 19.15 9.07 5.18
N ASN A 301 19.49 9.73 6.30
CA ASN A 301 20.12 9.10 7.46
C ASN A 301 19.17 8.26 8.33
N GLU A 302 17.88 8.25 8.03
CA GLU A 302 16.85 7.47 8.71
C GLU A 302 16.26 6.37 7.82
N ALA A 303 16.99 6.00 6.75
CA ALA A 303 16.59 5.01 5.74
C ALA A 303 15.34 5.40 4.93
N ALA A 304 15.29 6.67 4.51
CA ALA A 304 14.21 7.24 3.70
C ALA A 304 13.77 6.34 2.52
N PHE A 305 14.71 5.79 1.74
CA PHE A 305 14.38 4.90 0.63
C PHE A 305 13.61 3.65 1.09
N ALA A 306 14.08 2.99 2.15
CA ALA A 306 13.39 1.82 2.70
C ALA A 306 11.97 2.16 3.16
N LYS A 307 11.79 3.35 3.76
CA LYS A 307 10.48 3.86 4.21
C LYS A 307 9.54 4.19 3.07
N VAL A 308 10.04 4.78 1.98
CA VAL A 308 9.23 4.98 0.77
C VAL A 308 8.75 3.65 0.23
N MET A 309 9.64 2.65 0.08
CA MET A 309 9.25 1.34 -0.43
C MET A 309 8.23 0.66 0.48
N GLU A 310 8.41 0.70 1.80
CA GLU A 310 7.44 0.21 2.79
C GLU A 310 6.06 0.85 2.60
N ARG A 311 5.99 2.18 2.46
CA ARG A 311 4.74 2.91 2.25
C ARG A 311 4.07 2.55 0.92
N VAL A 312 4.83 2.47 -0.16
CA VAL A 312 4.31 2.12 -1.49
C VAL A 312 3.67 0.71 -1.48
N TYR A 313 4.33 -0.29 -0.89
CA TYR A 313 3.72 -1.62 -0.75
C TYR A 313 2.52 -1.61 0.22
N GLY A 314 2.62 -0.85 1.32
CA GLY A 314 1.58 -0.74 2.33
C GLY A 314 0.26 -0.19 1.78
N ILE A 315 0.31 0.86 0.95
CA ILE A 315 -0.86 1.45 0.31
C ILE A 315 -1.58 0.43 -0.59
N VAL A 316 -0.82 -0.33 -1.40
CA VAL A 316 -1.40 -1.34 -2.30
C VAL A 316 -2.06 -2.48 -1.50
N GLU A 317 -1.40 -2.95 -0.44
CA GLU A 317 -1.98 -3.96 0.45
C GLU A 317 -3.25 -3.44 1.14
N ALA A 318 -3.24 -2.18 1.57
CA ALA A 318 -4.36 -1.52 2.20
C ALA A 318 -5.56 -1.37 1.26
N ALA A 319 -5.33 -0.95 0.02
CA ALA A 319 -6.35 -0.88 -1.02
C ALA A 319 -6.99 -2.26 -1.24
N ALA A 320 -6.19 -3.32 -1.37
CA ALA A 320 -6.70 -4.69 -1.51
C ALA A 320 -7.53 -5.14 -0.29
N LYS A 321 -7.14 -4.76 0.94
CA LYS A 321 -7.95 -5.00 2.15
C LYS A 321 -9.28 -4.25 2.09
N ASN A 322 -9.29 -2.98 1.71
CA ASN A 322 -10.51 -2.17 1.54
C ASN A 322 -11.45 -2.75 0.48
N ARG A 323 -10.92 -3.18 -0.68
CA ARG A 323 -11.72 -3.83 -1.74
C ARG A 323 -12.40 -5.11 -1.25
N ARG A 324 -11.67 -5.98 -0.56
CA ARG A 324 -12.23 -7.19 0.06
C ARG A 324 -13.30 -6.85 1.09
N ALA A 325 -13.08 -5.84 1.92
CA ALA A 325 -14.07 -5.40 2.91
C ALA A 325 -15.34 -4.84 2.25
N LEU A 326 -15.19 -4.04 1.19
CA LEU A 326 -16.32 -3.50 0.43
C LEU A 326 -17.15 -4.61 -0.20
N ARG A 327 -16.50 -5.61 -0.80
CA ARG A 327 -17.17 -6.79 -1.37
C ARG A 327 -17.98 -7.54 -0.30
N LYS A 328 -17.39 -7.79 0.87
CA LYS A 328 -18.08 -8.43 2.00
C LYS A 328 -19.30 -7.63 2.48
N LEU A 329 -19.17 -6.31 2.54
CA LEU A 329 -20.26 -5.42 2.97
C LEU A 329 -21.45 -5.48 1.98
N ILE A 330 -21.17 -5.53 0.67
CA ILE A 330 -22.20 -5.71 -0.37
C ILE A 330 -22.84 -7.09 -0.28
N GLU A 331 -22.04 -8.16 -0.14
CA GLU A 331 -22.52 -9.54 0.02
C GLU A 331 -23.41 -9.70 1.26
N ALA A 332 -23.12 -8.96 2.33
CA ALA A 332 -23.93 -8.90 3.55
C ALA A 332 -25.22 -8.07 3.41
N GLY A 333 -25.49 -7.48 2.24
CA GLY A 333 -26.73 -6.75 1.94
C GLY A 333 -26.72 -5.26 2.30
N TYR A 334 -25.58 -4.71 2.73
CA TYR A 334 -25.44 -3.26 2.94
C TYR A 334 -25.27 -2.54 1.60
N GLN A 335 -25.64 -1.26 1.57
CA GLN A 335 -25.51 -0.39 0.40
C GLN A 335 -24.34 0.58 0.60
N PRO A 336 -23.14 0.28 0.11
CA PRO A 336 -22.07 1.26 0.10
C PRO A 336 -22.40 2.37 -0.88
N LEU A 337 -22.01 3.58 -0.51
CA LEU A 337 -22.19 4.79 -1.31
C LEU A 337 -20.95 5.67 -1.13
N PHE A 338 -20.47 6.23 -2.23
CA PHE A 338 -19.36 7.18 -2.19
C PHE A 338 -19.91 8.60 -2.09
N CYS A 339 -19.42 9.36 -1.12
CA CYS A 339 -19.73 10.78 -0.91
C CYS A 339 -18.49 11.63 -1.18
N THR A 340 -18.41 12.25 -2.36
CA THR A 340 -17.20 12.94 -2.82
C THR A 340 -17.48 14.36 -3.31
N GLY A 341 -16.48 15.23 -3.19
CA GLY A 341 -16.49 16.57 -3.80
C GLY A 341 -16.17 16.54 -5.30
N ARG A 342 -15.77 15.38 -5.85
CA ARG A 342 -15.49 15.22 -7.28
C ARG A 342 -16.79 15.01 -8.06
N PRO A 343 -16.88 15.49 -9.32
CA PRO A 343 -17.93 15.06 -10.22
C PRO A 343 -17.75 13.59 -10.56
N LEU A 344 -18.85 12.90 -10.87
CA LEU A 344 -18.82 11.46 -11.17
C LEU A 344 -17.83 11.13 -12.29
N TYR A 345 -17.84 11.87 -13.40
CA TYR A 345 -16.94 11.61 -14.54
C TYR A 345 -15.45 11.77 -14.20
N SER A 346 -15.10 12.43 -13.09
CA SER A 346 -13.75 12.47 -12.50
C SER A 346 -13.53 11.34 -11.50
N ALA A 347 -14.55 11.01 -10.72
CA ALA A 347 -14.49 9.90 -9.78
C ALA A 347 -14.41 8.52 -10.48
N VAL A 348 -14.87 8.39 -11.73
CA VAL A 348 -14.84 7.11 -12.47
C VAL A 348 -13.42 6.55 -12.57
N ASP A 349 -12.38 7.39 -12.74
CA ASP A 349 -11.01 6.90 -12.84
C ASP A 349 -10.55 6.25 -11.52
N VAL A 350 -10.87 6.87 -10.39
CA VAL A 350 -10.59 6.33 -9.03
C VAL A 350 -11.45 5.12 -8.71
N LEU A 351 -12.71 5.10 -9.18
CA LEU A 351 -13.64 3.98 -8.98
C LEU A 351 -13.48 2.88 -10.02
N ARG A 352 -12.60 3.04 -11.00
CA ARG A 352 -12.47 2.14 -12.15
C ARG A 352 -12.11 0.74 -11.70
N GLU A 353 -11.18 0.58 -10.77
CA GLU A 353 -10.77 -0.73 -10.29
C GLU A 353 -11.92 -1.47 -9.60
N LEU A 354 -12.67 -0.77 -8.74
CA LEU A 354 -13.90 -1.30 -8.13
C LEU A 354 -14.93 -1.69 -9.19
N SER A 355 -14.98 -0.95 -10.30
CA SER A 355 -15.88 -1.20 -11.42
C SER A 355 -15.42 -2.38 -12.29
N THR A 356 -14.12 -2.50 -12.59
CA THR A 356 -13.53 -3.59 -13.40
C THR A 356 -13.60 -4.93 -12.68
N GLU A 357 -13.41 -4.93 -11.36
CA GLU A 357 -13.65 -6.10 -10.51
C GLU A 357 -15.14 -6.38 -10.27
N GLY A 358 -16.04 -5.53 -10.80
CA GLY A 358 -17.49 -5.66 -10.65
C GLY A 358 -18.01 -5.44 -9.22
N VAL A 359 -17.20 -4.87 -8.32
CA VAL A 359 -17.54 -4.63 -6.92
C VAL A 359 -18.49 -3.44 -6.78
N TYR A 360 -18.17 -2.32 -7.41
CA TYR A 360 -18.98 -1.10 -7.29
C TYR A 360 -18.83 -0.22 -8.53
N LYS A 361 -19.96 0.18 -9.13
CA LYS A 361 -20.01 0.86 -10.44
C LYS A 361 -20.17 2.38 -10.36
N GLY A 362 -20.00 2.98 -9.18
CA GLY A 362 -20.30 4.39 -8.95
C GLY A 362 -21.69 4.68 -8.40
N TYR A 363 -22.54 3.67 -8.19
CA TYR A 363 -23.92 3.91 -7.78
C TYR A 363 -24.39 2.92 -6.72
N PRO A 364 -25.20 3.35 -5.72
CA PRO A 364 -25.68 4.72 -5.49
C PRO A 364 -24.57 5.67 -5.00
N GLY A 365 -24.56 6.95 -5.41
CA GLY A 365 -23.45 7.85 -5.11
C GLY A 365 -23.83 9.33 -5.00
N ILE A 366 -23.02 10.07 -4.24
CA ILE A 366 -23.19 11.49 -3.92
C ILE A 366 -21.94 12.23 -4.39
N TYR A 367 -22.12 13.11 -5.37
CA TYR A 367 -21.05 13.79 -6.09
C TYR A 367 -21.17 15.30 -5.95
N ASP A 368 -20.09 16.01 -6.24
CA ASP A 368 -20.05 17.48 -6.16
C ASP A 368 -20.52 18.00 -4.79
N ASN A 369 -20.08 17.34 -3.72
CA ASN A 369 -20.51 17.57 -2.33
C ASN A 369 -22.03 17.52 -2.10
N GLY A 370 -22.76 16.71 -2.87
CA GLY A 370 -24.23 16.65 -2.82
C GLY A 370 -24.93 17.45 -3.92
N GLY A 371 -24.17 18.10 -4.80
CA GLY A 371 -24.67 18.79 -5.98
C GLY A 371 -25.38 17.85 -6.96
N ILE A 372 -24.97 16.57 -7.03
CA ILE A 372 -25.72 15.51 -7.71
C ILE A 372 -25.82 14.27 -6.81
N VAL A 373 -27.01 13.67 -6.77
CA VAL A 373 -27.28 12.40 -6.09
C VAL A 373 -27.82 11.37 -7.08
N PHE A 374 -27.19 10.20 -7.13
CA PHE A 374 -27.62 9.05 -7.94
C PHE A 374 -28.12 7.91 -7.07
N ASN A 375 -29.20 7.27 -7.52
CA ASN A 375 -29.67 6.02 -6.94
C ASN A 375 -28.90 4.79 -7.50
N LYS A 376 -29.22 3.59 -7.00
CA LYS A 376 -28.55 2.33 -7.39
C LYS A 376 -28.75 1.92 -8.86
N GLU A 377 -29.79 2.42 -9.53
CA GLU A 377 -30.05 2.20 -10.95
C GLU A 377 -29.38 3.23 -11.87
N ASN A 378 -28.44 4.03 -11.35
CA ASN A 378 -27.82 5.14 -12.10
C ASN A 378 -28.87 6.16 -12.60
N LYS A 379 -29.84 6.51 -11.75
CA LYS A 379 -30.76 7.62 -12.00
C LYS A 379 -30.41 8.77 -11.08
N VAL A 380 -30.30 9.96 -11.67
CA VAL A 380 -30.22 11.21 -10.92
C VAL A 380 -31.53 11.41 -10.19
N ILE A 381 -31.47 11.46 -8.85
CA ILE A 381 -32.61 11.74 -7.99
C ILE A 381 -32.58 13.18 -7.44
N HIS A 382 -31.44 13.85 -7.53
CA HIS A 382 -31.30 15.26 -7.17
C HIS A 382 -30.17 15.95 -7.93
N THR A 383 -30.37 17.23 -8.24
CA THR A 383 -29.35 18.14 -8.76
C THR A 383 -29.55 19.51 -8.14
N SER A 384 -28.47 20.11 -7.65
CA SER A 384 -28.41 21.49 -7.16
C SER A 384 -27.59 22.33 -8.13
N LEU A 385 -28.16 23.46 -8.58
CA LEU A 385 -27.54 24.34 -9.57
C LEU A 385 -27.39 25.74 -8.99
N PHE A 386 -26.32 26.43 -9.39
CA PHE A 386 -26.21 27.86 -9.18
C PHE A 386 -27.21 28.61 -10.07
N SER A 387 -27.68 29.78 -9.59
CA SER A 387 -28.48 30.67 -10.41
C SER A 387 -27.65 31.25 -11.55
N LYS A 388 -28.30 31.51 -12.70
CA LYS A 388 -27.62 32.12 -13.85
C LYS A 388 -27.09 33.51 -13.49
N GLU A 389 -27.78 34.23 -12.62
CA GLU A 389 -27.37 35.55 -12.14
C GLU A 389 -26.04 35.48 -11.38
N PHE A 390 -25.88 34.49 -10.49
CA PHE A 390 -24.65 34.30 -9.72
C PHE A 390 -23.49 33.86 -10.61
N VAL A 391 -23.70 32.87 -11.47
CA VAL A 391 -22.67 32.43 -12.43
C VAL A 391 -22.26 33.59 -13.35
N SER A 392 -23.23 34.41 -13.78
CA SER A 392 -22.97 35.60 -14.59
C SER A 392 -22.07 36.59 -13.86
N GLU A 393 -22.35 36.89 -12.58
CA GLU A 393 -21.53 37.79 -11.76
C GLU A 393 -20.08 37.28 -11.65
N ILE A 394 -19.90 35.98 -11.40
CA ILE A 394 -18.57 35.35 -11.32
C ILE A 394 -17.82 35.52 -12.66
N CYS A 395 -18.47 35.22 -13.78
CA CYS A 395 -17.86 35.41 -15.11
C CYS A 395 -17.49 36.88 -15.35
N ASP A 396 -18.40 37.81 -15.07
CA ASP A 396 -18.18 39.24 -15.30
C ASP A 396 -17.01 39.76 -14.46
N LYS A 397 -16.97 39.40 -13.17
CA LYS A 397 -15.87 39.82 -12.29
C LYS A 397 -14.54 39.19 -12.65
N ALA A 398 -14.53 37.91 -12.98
CA ALA A 398 -13.30 37.25 -13.43
C ALA A 398 -12.73 37.94 -14.69
N ILE A 399 -13.58 38.34 -15.64
CA ILE A 399 -13.16 39.05 -16.86
C ILE A 399 -12.70 40.48 -16.53
N GLU A 400 -13.48 41.22 -15.74
CA GLU A 400 -13.17 42.62 -15.38
C GLU A 400 -11.82 42.74 -14.65
N THR A 401 -11.45 41.75 -13.84
CA THR A 401 -10.24 41.79 -13.01
C THR A 401 -9.09 40.94 -13.53
N GLY A 402 -9.24 40.27 -14.67
CA GLY A 402 -8.19 39.42 -15.24
C GLY A 402 -7.91 38.14 -14.44
N LEU A 403 -8.94 37.60 -13.78
CA LEU A 403 -8.89 36.38 -12.94
C LEU A 403 -9.50 35.16 -13.63
N GLU A 404 -9.75 35.20 -14.94
CA GLU A 404 -10.43 34.14 -15.69
C GLU A 404 -9.71 32.78 -15.59
N SER A 405 -8.38 32.79 -15.52
CA SER A 405 -7.58 31.57 -15.38
C SER A 405 -7.69 30.91 -14.01
N THR A 406 -8.28 31.59 -13.03
CA THR A 406 -8.38 31.11 -11.64
C THR A 406 -9.70 30.44 -11.33
N VAL A 407 -10.66 30.45 -12.26
CA VAL A 407 -12.02 29.95 -12.08
C VAL A 407 -12.29 28.76 -13.00
N LEU A 408 -12.85 27.70 -12.45
CA LEU A 408 -13.28 26.53 -13.20
C LEU A 408 -14.73 26.20 -12.82
N PHE A 409 -15.59 26.02 -13.84
CA PHE A 409 -17.01 25.75 -13.67
C PHE A 409 -17.32 24.27 -13.95
N LEU A 410 -18.01 23.61 -13.04
CA LEU A 410 -18.36 22.19 -13.14
C LEU A 410 -19.85 22.05 -13.43
N SER A 411 -20.17 21.25 -14.45
CA SER A 411 -21.54 20.87 -14.81
C SER A 411 -21.66 19.36 -14.92
N SER A 412 -22.88 18.84 -15.06
CA SER A 412 -23.07 17.40 -15.29
C SER A 412 -22.47 16.91 -16.61
N SER A 413 -22.16 17.82 -17.54
CA SER A 413 -21.70 17.50 -18.89
C SER A 413 -20.20 17.70 -19.10
N GLY A 414 -19.48 18.26 -18.13
CA GLY A 414 -18.05 18.51 -18.21
C GLY A 414 -17.57 19.76 -17.45
N LEU A 415 -16.29 20.07 -17.65
CA LEU A 415 -15.57 21.18 -17.04
C LEU A 415 -15.45 22.34 -18.02
N TYR A 416 -15.70 23.56 -17.54
CA TYR A 416 -15.77 24.75 -18.35
C TYR A 416 -14.85 25.86 -17.81
N SER A 417 -14.20 26.57 -18.71
CA SER A 417 -13.37 27.74 -18.41
C SER A 417 -13.56 28.82 -19.48
N LEU A 418 -13.42 30.08 -19.10
CA LEU A 418 -13.42 31.21 -20.03
C LEU A 418 -12.14 31.28 -20.88
N VAL A 419 -11.07 30.61 -20.44
CA VAL A 419 -9.75 30.64 -21.07
C VAL A 419 -9.15 29.25 -21.25
N SER A 420 -8.31 29.09 -22.27
CA SER A 420 -7.61 27.84 -22.59
C SER A 420 -6.45 27.50 -21.65
N LYS A 421 -5.86 28.51 -21.00
CA LYS A 421 -4.83 28.33 -19.96
C LYS A 421 -5.42 28.67 -18.60
N CYS A 422 -5.97 27.66 -17.94
CA CYS A 422 -6.65 27.80 -16.66
C CYS A 422 -5.75 27.23 -15.54
N GLU A 423 -5.20 28.12 -14.72
CA GLU A 423 -4.40 27.77 -13.54
C GLU A 423 -5.16 26.85 -12.58
N CYS A 424 -6.46 27.11 -12.39
CA CYS A 424 -7.28 26.29 -11.51
C CYS A 424 -7.44 24.86 -12.03
N TYR A 425 -7.66 24.71 -13.34
CA TYR A 425 -7.70 23.41 -14.00
C TYR A 425 -6.35 22.68 -13.89
N ASP A 426 -5.24 23.34 -14.22
CA ASP A 426 -3.90 22.74 -14.17
C ASP A 426 -3.60 22.19 -12.76
N ARG A 427 -3.94 22.96 -11.72
CA ARG A 427 -3.79 22.50 -10.33
C ARG A 427 -4.68 21.30 -10.02
N LEU A 428 -5.94 21.29 -10.48
CA LEU A 428 -6.88 20.20 -10.21
C LEU A 428 -6.54 18.92 -10.97
N VAL A 429 -5.98 19.01 -12.18
CA VAL A 429 -5.48 17.83 -12.91
C VAL A 429 -4.43 17.10 -12.09
N ASP A 430 -3.50 17.82 -11.47
CA ASP A 430 -2.45 17.23 -10.63
C ASP A 430 -3.02 16.60 -9.34
N ILE A 431 -4.03 17.23 -8.72
CA ILE A 431 -4.59 16.82 -7.43
C ILE A 431 -5.58 15.67 -7.57
N TRP A 432 -6.47 15.75 -8.57
CA TRP A 432 -7.54 14.78 -8.80
C TRP A 432 -7.17 13.72 -9.83
N GLU A 433 -5.97 13.82 -10.42
CA GLU A 433 -5.48 12.90 -11.46
C GLU A 433 -6.46 12.81 -12.63
N MET A 434 -7.01 13.97 -13.01
CA MET A 434 -8.13 14.05 -13.95
C MET A 434 -7.66 13.82 -15.38
N ASN A 435 -8.39 12.99 -16.11
CA ASN A 435 -8.22 12.84 -17.55
C ASN A 435 -9.43 13.38 -18.34
N ILE A 436 -9.88 14.59 -17.98
CA ILE A 436 -11.08 15.21 -18.55
C ILE A 436 -10.70 16.47 -19.29
N GLU A 437 -11.09 16.56 -20.56
CA GLU A 437 -10.82 17.72 -21.40
C GLU A 437 -11.51 18.99 -20.85
N LEU A 438 -10.72 20.07 -20.72
CA LEU A 438 -11.21 21.40 -20.39
C LEU A 438 -11.95 22.00 -21.59
N ARG A 439 -13.24 22.36 -21.42
CA ARG A 439 -14.00 23.07 -22.44
C ARG A 439 -13.82 24.57 -22.28
N VAL A 440 -13.16 25.18 -23.26
CA VAL A 440 -13.10 26.64 -23.36
C VAL A 440 -14.42 27.13 -23.92
N ALA A 441 -15.14 27.94 -23.15
CA ALA A 441 -16.51 28.34 -23.46
C ALA A 441 -16.72 29.83 -23.19
N THR A 442 -17.63 30.43 -23.94
CA THR A 442 -18.14 31.77 -23.69
C THR A 442 -18.98 31.81 -22.42
N LYS A 443 -19.17 33.01 -21.86
CA LYS A 443 -20.06 33.23 -20.72
C LYS A 443 -21.45 32.64 -20.95
N ASP A 444 -22.05 32.87 -22.11
CA ASP A 444 -23.40 32.38 -22.43
C ASP A 444 -23.45 30.84 -22.45
N GLU A 445 -22.43 30.18 -23.00
CA GLU A 445 -22.33 28.72 -22.99
C GLU A 445 -22.15 28.16 -21.57
N ILE A 446 -21.40 28.84 -20.70
CA ILE A 446 -21.25 28.47 -19.28
C ILE A 446 -22.59 28.60 -18.54
N LEU A 447 -23.33 29.67 -18.79
CA LEU A 447 -24.66 29.90 -18.19
C LEU A 447 -25.67 28.84 -18.63
N ASP A 448 -25.57 28.35 -19.86
CA ASP A 448 -26.45 27.31 -20.40
C ASP A 448 -26.03 25.88 -20.00
N ALA A 449 -24.79 25.68 -19.51
CA ALA A 449 -24.27 24.37 -19.13
C ALA A 449 -24.87 23.82 -17.82
N GLY A 450 -25.54 24.65 -17.01
CA GLY A 450 -26.10 24.25 -15.72
C GLY A 450 -25.00 23.93 -14.70
N ILE A 451 -24.46 24.99 -14.08
CA ILE A 451 -23.31 24.87 -13.19
C ILE A 451 -23.74 24.36 -11.81
N ILE A 452 -23.10 23.28 -11.38
CA ILE A 452 -23.33 22.59 -10.11
C ILE A 452 -22.32 23.05 -9.05
N GLN A 453 -21.08 23.30 -9.47
CA GLN A 453 -19.98 23.60 -8.56
C GLN A 453 -19.00 24.56 -9.24
N ILE A 454 -18.35 25.44 -8.47
CA ILE A 454 -17.34 26.37 -8.98
C ILE A 454 -16.07 26.22 -8.15
N MET A 455 -14.95 25.97 -8.82
CA MET A 455 -13.62 25.88 -8.20
C MET A 455 -12.85 27.17 -8.44
N VAL A 456 -12.17 27.68 -7.39
CA VAL A 456 -11.42 28.94 -7.47
C VAL A 456 -10.03 28.82 -6.84
N SER A 457 -8.97 28.91 -7.65
CA SER A 457 -7.58 28.74 -7.19
C SER A 457 -7.05 29.93 -6.38
N ARG A 458 -7.64 31.12 -6.59
CA ARG A 458 -7.35 32.38 -5.89
C ARG A 458 -8.60 32.94 -5.22
N TYR A 459 -9.23 32.11 -4.39
CA TYR A 459 -10.53 32.36 -3.78
C TYR A 459 -10.68 33.78 -3.21
N HIS A 460 -9.79 34.21 -2.33
CA HIS A 460 -9.89 35.54 -1.69
C HIS A 460 -9.80 36.70 -2.70
N GLU A 461 -8.95 36.61 -3.72
CA GLU A 461 -8.80 37.65 -4.74
C GLU A 461 -10.10 37.85 -5.53
N LEU A 462 -10.78 36.75 -5.90
CA LEU A 462 -12.07 36.80 -6.59
C LEU A 462 -13.18 37.27 -5.66
N MET A 463 -13.21 36.74 -4.43
CA MET A 463 -14.28 37.03 -3.48
C MET A 463 -14.33 38.49 -3.05
N ASP A 464 -13.19 39.19 -3.04
CA ASP A 464 -13.12 40.63 -2.78
C ASP A 464 -13.79 41.48 -3.89
N GLN A 465 -14.09 40.89 -5.06
CA GLN A 465 -14.66 41.57 -6.23
C GLN A 465 -16.14 41.34 -6.43
N ILE A 466 -16.73 40.34 -5.74
CA ILE A 466 -18.13 39.95 -5.92
C ILE A 466 -18.98 40.41 -4.75
N SER A 467 -20.27 40.61 -5.00
CA SER A 467 -21.23 41.10 -4.00
C SER A 467 -21.81 39.97 -3.12
N ALA A 468 -21.82 38.76 -3.66
CA ALA A 468 -22.34 37.57 -3.01
C ALA A 468 -21.55 37.17 -1.75
N LYS A 469 -22.25 36.63 -0.76
CA LYS A 469 -21.70 36.31 0.56
C LYS A 469 -21.80 34.82 0.86
N GLU A 470 -20.69 34.27 1.34
CA GLU A 470 -20.62 32.91 1.87
C GLU A 470 -21.59 32.73 3.05
N GLY A 471 -22.31 31.62 3.05
CA GLY A 471 -23.37 31.30 4.02
C GLY A 471 -24.72 31.98 3.74
N VAL A 472 -24.80 32.86 2.74
CA VAL A 472 -26.04 33.54 2.32
C VAL A 472 -26.42 33.13 0.90
N ASP A 473 -25.48 33.23 -0.04
CA ASP A 473 -25.75 32.97 -1.47
C ASP A 473 -25.19 31.61 -1.93
N PHE A 474 -24.09 31.18 -1.29
CA PHE A 474 -23.41 29.92 -1.57
C PHE A 474 -22.72 29.42 -0.29
N ILE A 475 -22.24 28.18 -0.31
CA ILE A 475 -21.35 27.66 0.73
C ILE A 475 -19.99 27.34 0.11
N ASN A 476 -18.93 27.53 0.89
CA ASN A 476 -17.59 27.17 0.46
C ASN A 476 -16.91 26.33 1.54
N LYS A 477 -16.13 25.35 1.10
CA LYS A 477 -15.21 24.63 1.98
C LYS A 477 -13.83 24.67 1.37
N MET A 478 -12.87 25.18 2.13
CA MET A 478 -11.49 25.23 1.63
C MET A 478 -10.91 23.83 1.60
N GLY A 479 -10.66 23.33 0.40
CA GLY A 479 -10.03 22.03 0.19
C GLY A 479 -8.59 22.01 0.73
N THR A 480 -8.05 20.81 0.89
CA THR A 480 -6.66 20.56 1.32
C THR A 480 -5.61 21.24 0.43
N CYS A 481 -5.98 21.59 -0.80
CA CYS A 481 -5.12 22.21 -1.80
C CYS A 481 -5.25 23.73 -1.90
N LYS A 482 -5.94 24.39 -0.95
CA LYS A 482 -6.21 25.85 -0.97
C LYS A 482 -6.93 26.30 -2.24
N ILE A 483 -7.86 25.49 -2.72
CA ILE A 483 -8.80 25.82 -3.80
C ILE A 483 -10.17 25.97 -3.16
N GLY A 484 -10.86 27.08 -3.46
CA GLY A 484 -12.23 27.32 -3.03
C GLY A 484 -13.18 26.39 -3.76
N ASP A 485 -13.92 25.61 -2.99
CA ASP A 485 -14.94 24.69 -3.46
C ASP A 485 -16.31 25.32 -3.16
N MET A 486 -16.83 26.07 -4.13
CA MET A 486 -18.10 26.78 -4.00
C MET A 486 -19.25 25.88 -4.48
N ASN A 487 -20.25 25.73 -3.62
CA ASN A 487 -21.46 24.94 -3.87
C ASN A 487 -22.72 25.80 -3.65
N PRO A 488 -23.84 25.52 -4.34
CA PRO A 488 -25.08 26.24 -4.12
C PRO A 488 -25.52 26.15 -2.66
N LEU A 489 -26.20 27.19 -2.15
CA LEU A 489 -26.63 27.23 -0.76
C LEU A 489 -27.42 25.96 -0.36
N GLY A 490 -27.04 25.35 0.78
CA GLY A 490 -27.65 24.12 1.28
C GLY A 490 -27.14 22.82 0.64
N THR A 491 -26.15 22.89 -0.26
CA THR A 491 -25.59 21.72 -0.95
C THR A 491 -24.40 21.15 -0.18
N THR A 492 -24.63 20.17 0.69
CA THR A 492 -23.57 19.50 1.46
C THR A 492 -23.65 17.98 1.33
N LYS A 493 -22.56 17.27 1.64
CA LYS A 493 -22.54 15.80 1.66
C LYS A 493 -23.66 15.24 2.55
N ALA A 494 -23.93 15.90 3.67
CA ALA A 494 -25.03 15.53 4.57
C ALA A 494 -26.41 15.76 3.93
N ALA A 495 -26.63 16.90 3.26
CA ALA A 495 -27.88 17.19 2.55
C ALA A 495 -28.14 16.18 1.41
N GLY A 496 -27.12 15.90 0.59
CA GLY A 496 -27.20 14.87 -0.45
C GLY A 496 -27.49 13.48 0.13
N LEU A 497 -26.84 13.14 1.26
CA LEU A 497 -27.03 11.86 1.93
C LEU A 497 -28.43 11.71 2.49
N LYS A 498 -28.99 12.78 3.06
CA LYS A 498 -30.40 12.80 3.51
C LYS A 498 -31.36 12.52 2.37
N ILE A 499 -31.16 13.15 1.21
CA ILE A 499 -31.99 12.93 0.01
C ILE A 499 -31.92 11.47 -0.44
N PHE A 500 -30.72 10.87 -0.46
CA PHE A 500 -30.55 9.47 -0.81
C PHE A 500 -31.27 8.55 0.19
N LEU A 501 -31.06 8.74 1.50
CA LEU A 501 -31.69 7.95 2.56
C LEU A 501 -33.21 8.02 2.48
N ASP A 502 -33.77 9.21 2.28
CA ASP A 502 -35.22 9.42 2.11
C ASP A 502 -35.77 8.66 0.91
N SER A 503 -35.03 8.64 -0.21
CA SER A 503 -35.44 7.91 -1.42
C SER A 503 -35.51 6.39 -1.21
N CYS A 504 -34.79 5.87 -0.21
CA CYS A 504 -34.76 4.46 0.16
C CYS A 504 -35.66 4.14 1.36
N GLY A 505 -36.35 5.13 1.94
CA GLY A 505 -37.15 4.97 3.15
C GLY A 505 -36.32 4.71 4.41
N ALA A 506 -35.06 5.16 4.42
CA ALA A 506 -34.13 5.07 5.54
C ALA A 506 -33.87 6.45 6.15
N ASP A 507 -33.22 6.49 7.31
CA ASP A 507 -32.74 7.75 7.90
C ASP A 507 -31.28 7.63 8.37
N PHE A 508 -30.77 8.70 9.02
CA PHE A 508 -29.38 8.70 9.48
C PHE A 508 -29.08 7.65 10.57
N ASN A 509 -30.09 7.12 11.27
CA ASN A 509 -29.95 6.01 12.21
C ASN A 509 -29.55 4.71 11.51
N ASP A 510 -29.86 4.57 10.22
CA ASP A 510 -29.47 3.44 9.38
C ASP A 510 -28.10 3.65 8.70
N CYS A 511 -27.41 4.76 8.99
CA CYS A 511 -26.22 5.19 8.29
C CYS A 511 -24.94 5.06 9.14
N CYS A 512 -23.90 4.49 8.54
CA CYS A 512 -22.53 4.57 9.02
C CYS A 512 -21.69 5.42 8.06
N TYR A 513 -20.92 6.38 8.58
CA TYR A 513 -20.10 7.29 7.78
C TYR A 513 -18.61 7.19 8.14
N ILE A 514 -17.72 7.26 7.16
CA ILE A 514 -16.27 7.39 7.36
C ILE A 514 -15.75 8.50 6.45
N GLY A 515 -14.88 9.37 6.95
CA GLY A 515 -14.29 10.45 6.17
C GLY A 515 -13.05 11.07 6.81
N ASP A 516 -12.49 12.06 6.14
CA ASP A 516 -11.21 12.69 6.48
C ASP A 516 -11.19 14.21 6.27
N GLY A 517 -12.16 14.77 5.55
CA GLY A 517 -12.19 16.17 5.16
C GLY A 517 -13.19 17.04 5.95
N LEU A 518 -12.99 18.36 5.91
CA LEU A 518 -13.93 19.33 6.50
C LEU A 518 -15.31 19.30 5.82
N ASN A 519 -15.39 18.80 4.59
CA ASN A 519 -16.66 18.59 3.90
C ASN A 519 -17.44 17.36 4.40
N ASP A 520 -16.83 16.51 5.22
CA ASP A 520 -17.48 15.33 5.81
C ASP A 520 -18.15 15.60 7.17
N THR A 521 -17.78 16.68 7.86
CA THR A 521 -18.12 16.91 9.27
C THR A 521 -19.62 16.85 9.55
N GLU A 522 -20.44 17.52 8.74
CA GLU A 522 -21.90 17.49 8.88
C GLU A 522 -22.49 16.08 8.67
N ALA A 523 -21.92 15.29 7.75
CA ALA A 523 -22.38 13.92 7.50
C ALA A 523 -21.97 12.99 8.65
N MET A 524 -20.77 13.19 9.22
CA MET A 524 -20.30 12.49 10.41
C MET A 524 -21.16 12.77 11.64
N GLU A 525 -21.58 14.02 11.84
CA GLU A 525 -22.45 14.41 12.96
C GLU A 525 -23.84 13.81 12.82
N ALA A 526 -24.39 13.81 11.60
CA ALA A 526 -25.72 13.30 11.33
C ALA A 526 -25.83 11.78 11.44
N ALA A 527 -24.87 11.02 10.88
CA ALA A 527 -24.91 9.56 10.81
C ALA A 527 -24.93 8.87 12.19
N HIS A 528 -25.63 7.74 12.33
CA HIS A 528 -25.74 6.97 13.58
C HIS A 528 -24.39 6.56 14.16
N ILE A 529 -23.49 6.15 13.29
CA ILE A 529 -22.11 5.80 13.60
C ILE A 529 -21.24 6.56 12.62
N SER A 530 -20.16 7.18 13.10
CA SER A 530 -19.22 7.88 12.23
C SER A 530 -17.78 7.73 12.69
N PHE A 531 -16.87 7.71 11.72
CA PHE A 531 -15.45 7.50 11.93
C PHE A 531 -14.62 8.58 11.22
N ALA A 532 -13.64 9.14 11.93
CA ALA A 532 -12.54 9.89 11.33
C ALA A 532 -11.29 9.01 11.28
N VAL A 533 -10.56 9.05 10.16
CA VAL A 533 -9.26 8.36 10.00
C VAL A 533 -8.16 9.05 10.80
N ALA A 534 -7.07 8.34 11.11
CA ALA A 534 -6.01 8.84 11.99
C ALA A 534 -5.29 10.09 11.47
N ASN A 535 -5.13 10.22 10.16
CA ASN A 535 -4.52 11.39 9.51
C ASN A 535 -5.52 12.50 9.16
N ALA A 536 -6.80 12.39 9.57
CA ALA A 536 -7.72 13.51 9.50
C ALA A 536 -7.25 14.64 10.43
N SER A 537 -7.60 15.89 10.10
CA SER A 537 -7.25 17.03 10.95
C SER A 537 -7.94 16.93 12.32
N ASP A 538 -7.34 17.56 13.33
CA ASP A 538 -7.93 17.60 14.67
C ASP A 538 -9.31 18.25 14.69
N GLU A 539 -9.58 19.14 13.74
CA GLU A 539 -10.91 19.71 13.57
C GLU A 539 -11.91 18.65 13.09
N VAL A 540 -11.59 17.91 12.03
CA VAL A 540 -12.47 16.84 11.51
C VAL A 540 -12.73 15.77 12.56
N LYS A 541 -11.71 15.38 13.32
CA LYS A 541 -11.82 14.35 14.38
C LYS A 541 -12.84 14.69 15.47
N LYS A 542 -13.14 15.98 15.73
CA LYS A 542 -14.13 16.40 16.73
C LYS A 542 -15.57 16.07 16.33
N HIS A 543 -15.84 15.96 15.02
CA HIS A 543 -17.17 15.73 14.49
C HIS A 543 -17.53 14.25 14.32
N ALA A 544 -16.53 13.36 14.34
CA ALA A 544 -16.74 11.92 14.28
C ALA A 544 -17.07 11.33 15.66
N LYS A 545 -17.90 10.29 15.69
CA LYS A 545 -18.21 9.53 16.91
C LYS A 545 -17.04 8.69 17.39
N TYR A 546 -16.18 8.26 16.47
CA TYR A 546 -14.98 7.48 16.74
C TYR A 546 -13.81 7.98 15.89
N VAL A 547 -12.60 7.92 16.44
CA VAL A 547 -11.36 8.19 15.70
C VAL A 547 -10.58 6.89 15.58
N LEU A 548 -10.23 6.51 14.37
CA LEU A 548 -9.47 5.31 14.08
C LEU A 548 -7.98 5.52 14.39
N LYS A 549 -7.28 4.42 14.69
CA LYS A 549 -5.81 4.40 14.78
C LYS A 549 -5.14 4.35 13.41
N LEU A 550 -5.88 3.91 12.38
CA LEU A 550 -5.40 3.74 11.01
C LEU A 550 -5.73 4.98 10.18
N THR A 551 -4.79 5.36 9.32
CA THR A 551 -4.97 6.40 8.30
C THR A 551 -5.78 5.88 7.11
N ASN A 552 -6.23 6.78 6.24
CA ASN A 552 -6.85 6.39 4.96
C ASN A 552 -5.92 5.56 4.05
N GLU A 553 -4.59 5.60 4.27
CA GLU A 553 -3.58 4.80 3.58
C GLU A 553 -3.36 3.40 4.21
N GLU A 554 -3.90 3.14 5.41
CA GLU A 554 -3.65 1.91 6.19
C GLU A 554 -4.90 1.01 6.31
N ALA A 555 -5.76 1.00 5.30
CA ALA A 555 -6.99 0.20 5.26
C ALA A 555 -8.03 0.54 6.35
N ALA A 556 -8.13 1.82 6.73
CA ALA A 556 -9.11 2.29 7.72
C ALA A 556 -10.56 1.91 7.37
N PHE A 557 -10.95 1.90 6.09
CA PHE A 557 -12.28 1.45 5.69
C PHE A 557 -12.53 -0.03 6.04
N ALA A 558 -11.56 -0.91 5.76
CA ALA A 558 -11.67 -2.32 6.15
C ALA A 558 -11.82 -2.49 7.66
N GLU A 559 -11.15 -1.66 8.46
CA GLU A 559 -11.31 -1.67 9.91
C GLU A 559 -12.70 -1.21 10.34
N VAL A 560 -13.27 -0.17 9.72
CA VAL A 560 -14.66 0.23 9.97
C VAL A 560 -15.63 -0.88 9.63
N VAL A 561 -15.46 -1.55 8.48
CA VAL A 561 -16.29 -2.69 8.11
C VAL A 561 -16.19 -3.77 9.18
N LYS A 562 -15.00 -4.10 9.69
CA LYS A 562 -14.86 -5.04 10.82
C LYS A 562 -15.52 -4.56 12.10
N LEU A 563 -15.48 -3.27 12.43
CA LEU A 563 -16.09 -2.75 13.66
C LEU A 563 -17.63 -2.74 13.58
N VAL A 564 -18.17 -2.42 12.42
CA VAL A 564 -19.62 -2.39 12.15
C VAL A 564 -20.19 -3.79 11.97
N TYR A 565 -19.45 -4.69 11.33
CA TYR A 565 -19.85 -6.08 11.08
C TYR A 565 -19.46 -7.05 12.21
N GLY A 566 -18.32 -6.84 12.85
CA GLY A 566 -17.64 -7.79 13.74
C GLY A 566 -17.88 -7.59 15.24
N LYS A 567 -18.94 -6.89 15.65
CA LYS A 567 -19.30 -6.76 17.06
C LYS A 567 -20.81 -6.94 17.29
N ASN A 568 -21.22 -8.17 17.55
CA ASN A 568 -22.29 -8.37 18.52
C ASN A 568 -21.70 -8.04 19.91
N CYS A 569 -22.06 -6.87 20.43
CA CYS A 569 -21.73 -6.41 21.77
C CYS A 569 -22.23 -7.40 22.84
N LEU A 570 -21.32 -8.12 23.50
CA LEU A 570 -21.58 -8.84 24.75
C LEU A 570 -21.11 -8.06 26.00
N CYS A 571 -21.04 -6.73 25.91
CA CYS A 571 -20.83 -5.84 27.05
C CYS A 571 -21.93 -4.76 27.09
N GLY A 572 -23.08 -5.12 27.68
CA GLY A 572 -24.03 -4.23 28.35
C GLY A 572 -24.35 -2.87 27.69
N LYS A 573 -25.22 -2.90 26.67
CA LYS A 573 -26.08 -1.84 26.07
C LYS A 573 -25.90 -1.69 24.56
N LEU A 574 -26.48 -2.63 23.82
CA LEU A 574 -27.55 -2.44 22.82
C LEU A 574 -27.64 -3.76 22.04
N ILE A 575 -28.62 -4.57 22.42
CA ILE A 575 -29.31 -5.44 21.47
C ILE A 575 -30.73 -4.88 21.42
N PRO A 576 -31.20 -4.53 20.22
CA PRO A 576 -32.46 -5.09 19.76
C PRO A 576 -32.19 -5.94 18.52
N SER A 577 -32.38 -7.24 18.70
CA SER A 577 -32.56 -8.31 17.70
C SER A 577 -32.08 -8.04 16.27
N PHE A 578 -30.96 -8.66 15.89
CA PHE A 578 -30.79 -9.13 14.52
C PHE A 578 -31.00 -10.64 14.48
N ASN A 579 -32.22 -11.02 14.11
CA ASN A 579 -32.43 -12.30 13.46
C ASN A 579 -31.80 -12.21 12.06
N SER A 580 -30.97 -13.21 11.74
CA SER A 580 -30.37 -13.55 10.44
C SER A 580 -29.42 -12.53 9.80
N LEU A 581 -28.13 -12.87 9.66
CA LEU A 581 -27.34 -12.72 8.39
C LEU A 581 -25.83 -13.03 8.45
N VAL A 582 -25.26 -13.55 9.56
CA VAL A 582 -24.03 -14.37 9.45
C VAL A 582 -24.46 -15.83 9.49
N SER A 583 -24.38 -16.53 8.36
CA SER A 583 -24.59 -17.98 8.39
C SER A 583 -23.50 -18.61 9.26
N ALA A 584 -23.90 -19.50 10.17
CA ALA A 584 -22.96 -20.24 11.01
C ALA A 584 -21.85 -20.87 10.15
N PRO A 585 -20.56 -20.75 10.54
CA PRO A 585 -19.46 -21.27 9.75
C PRO A 585 -19.64 -22.78 9.53
N LYS A 586 -19.30 -23.27 8.33
CA LYS A 586 -19.42 -24.70 8.04
C LYS A 586 -18.34 -25.52 8.74
N HIS A 587 -17.21 -24.89 9.03
CA HIS A 587 -16.02 -25.48 9.63
C HIS A 587 -15.75 -24.83 10.98
N PHE A 588 -15.33 -25.61 11.97
CA PHE A 588 -14.99 -25.07 13.29
C PHE A 588 -13.79 -25.79 13.87
N ALA A 589 -12.68 -25.07 13.96
CA ALA A 589 -11.43 -25.55 14.52
C ALA A 589 -11.36 -25.26 16.01
N VAL A 590 -10.87 -26.24 16.77
CA VAL A 590 -10.88 -26.21 18.23
C VAL A 590 -9.48 -26.54 18.73
N ASP A 591 -8.90 -25.67 19.55
CA ASP A 591 -7.72 -26.04 20.32
C ASP A 591 -8.08 -27.04 21.44
N ILE A 592 -7.11 -27.85 21.85
CA ILE A 592 -7.31 -28.88 22.88
C ILE A 592 -7.01 -28.34 24.28
N ASP A 593 -5.77 -27.91 24.52
CA ASP A 593 -5.22 -27.71 25.86
C ASP A 593 -5.59 -26.34 26.44
N GLY A 594 -6.37 -26.31 27.53
CA GLY A 594 -6.86 -25.06 28.10
C GLY A 594 -7.95 -24.39 27.25
N THR A 595 -8.56 -25.15 26.34
CA THR A 595 -9.69 -24.72 25.51
C THR A 595 -10.83 -25.76 25.52
N PHE A 596 -10.59 -26.96 25.00
CA PHE A 596 -11.57 -28.04 24.98
C PHE A 596 -11.46 -28.94 26.21
N LEU A 597 -10.23 -29.34 26.56
CA LEU A 597 -9.94 -30.10 27.76
C LEU A 597 -10.04 -29.20 28.98
N THR A 598 -10.62 -29.74 30.05
CA THR A 598 -10.80 -29.07 31.33
C THR A 598 -10.71 -30.12 32.44
N ALA A 599 -10.20 -29.72 33.61
CA ALA A 599 -10.19 -30.54 34.82
C ALA A 599 -11.58 -30.73 35.46
N ASP A 600 -12.60 -29.99 35.01
CA ASP A 600 -13.99 -30.15 35.45
C ASP A 600 -14.70 -31.20 34.59
N ASP A 601 -14.98 -32.37 35.19
CA ASP A 601 -15.61 -33.50 34.51
C ASP A 601 -16.99 -33.17 33.89
N ALA A 602 -17.76 -32.29 34.53
CA ALA A 602 -19.08 -31.91 34.05
C ALA A 602 -18.98 -30.98 32.83
N ALA A 603 -18.09 -29.98 32.87
CA ALA A 603 -17.82 -29.12 31.73
C ALA A 603 -17.22 -29.91 30.56
N LEU A 604 -16.33 -30.88 30.83
CA LEU A 604 -15.78 -31.75 29.80
C LEU A 604 -16.88 -32.59 29.15
N ALA A 605 -17.76 -33.22 29.93
CA ALA A 605 -18.89 -34.00 29.40
C ALA A 605 -19.81 -33.16 28.49
N GLU A 606 -20.10 -31.92 28.88
CA GLU A 606 -20.91 -31.01 28.06
C GLU A 606 -20.18 -30.54 26.80
N ASN A 607 -18.86 -30.32 26.86
CA ASN A 607 -18.04 -30.07 25.67
C ASN A 607 -18.10 -31.25 24.68
N ARG A 608 -18.00 -32.50 25.16
CA ARG A 608 -18.14 -33.70 24.31
C ARG A 608 -19.50 -33.76 23.64
N LYS A 609 -20.56 -33.49 24.40
CA LYS A 609 -21.93 -33.46 23.89
C LYS A 609 -22.14 -32.38 22.83
N ALA A 610 -21.66 -31.17 23.07
CA ALA A 610 -21.72 -30.05 22.11
C ALA A 610 -20.97 -30.40 20.81
N PHE A 611 -19.78 -30.99 20.91
CA PHE A 611 -19.00 -31.46 19.76
C PHE A 611 -19.78 -32.52 18.96
N ALA A 612 -20.33 -33.55 19.63
CA ALA A 612 -21.15 -34.60 19.00
C ALA A 612 -22.39 -34.03 18.32
N ASN A 613 -23.05 -33.06 18.96
CA ASN A 613 -24.23 -32.39 18.44
C ASN A 613 -23.93 -31.60 17.16
N ALA A 614 -22.84 -30.85 17.13
CA ALA A 614 -22.42 -30.09 15.95
C ALA A 614 -22.10 -31.02 14.77
N LEU A 615 -21.40 -32.13 15.02
CA LEU A 615 -21.17 -33.16 14.00
C LEU A 615 -22.49 -33.77 13.47
N ARG A 616 -23.43 -34.10 14.37
CA ARG A 616 -24.74 -34.65 13.99
C ARG A 616 -25.59 -33.66 13.20
N ALA A 617 -25.43 -32.36 13.44
CA ALA A 617 -26.07 -31.29 12.68
C ALA A 617 -25.43 -31.03 11.31
N GLY A 618 -24.33 -31.74 10.97
CA GLY A 618 -23.67 -31.67 9.67
C GLY A 618 -22.55 -30.64 9.57
N TYR A 619 -22.15 -30.01 10.69
CA TYR A 619 -21.01 -29.10 10.74
C TYR A 619 -19.69 -29.88 10.82
N ASN A 620 -18.64 -29.33 10.23
CA ASN A 620 -17.30 -29.92 10.29
C ASN A 620 -16.54 -29.32 11.47
N VAL A 621 -16.67 -29.93 12.66
CA VAL A 621 -15.91 -29.54 13.85
C VAL A 621 -14.70 -30.46 14.01
N PHE A 622 -13.52 -29.89 14.22
CA PHE A 622 -12.26 -30.63 14.29
C PHE A 622 -11.21 -29.96 15.19
N PHE A 623 -10.20 -30.73 15.58
CA PHE A 623 -9.12 -30.23 16.43
C PHE A 623 -7.95 -29.63 15.65
N CYS A 624 -7.36 -28.58 16.22
CA CYS A 624 -6.18 -27.88 15.72
C CYS A 624 -5.21 -27.63 16.89
N THR A 625 -4.16 -28.45 17.00
CA THR A 625 -3.33 -28.55 18.21
C THR A 625 -1.83 -28.69 17.93
N GLY A 626 -1.00 -28.37 18.92
CA GLY A 626 0.42 -28.72 18.95
C GLY A 626 0.67 -30.21 19.14
N ARG A 627 -0.26 -30.93 19.79
CA ARG A 627 -0.12 -32.35 20.11
C ARG A 627 -0.02 -33.24 18.85
N PRO A 628 0.67 -34.39 18.95
CA PRO A 628 0.49 -35.50 18.02
C PRO A 628 -0.93 -36.07 18.05
N LEU A 629 -1.37 -36.67 16.93
CA LEU A 629 -2.71 -37.26 16.82
C LEU A 629 -2.97 -38.32 17.90
N VAL A 630 -2.05 -39.27 18.07
CA VAL A 630 -2.21 -40.37 19.04
C VAL A 630 -2.36 -39.81 20.46
N SER A 631 -1.46 -38.88 20.85
CA SER A 631 -1.53 -38.18 22.13
C SER A 631 -2.85 -37.42 22.32
N SER A 632 -3.35 -36.75 21.27
CA SER A 632 -4.61 -36.03 21.31
C SER A 632 -5.79 -36.96 21.60
N LEU A 633 -5.85 -38.12 20.95
CA LEU A 633 -6.92 -39.10 21.15
C LEU A 633 -6.87 -39.74 22.54
N VAL A 634 -5.68 -39.98 23.08
CA VAL A 634 -5.50 -40.47 24.45
C VAL A 634 -6.02 -39.43 25.45
N ALA A 635 -5.64 -38.15 25.29
CA ALA A 635 -6.07 -37.08 26.18
C ALA A 635 -7.58 -36.81 26.14
N LEU A 636 -8.21 -36.99 24.98
CA LEU A 636 -9.67 -36.89 24.84
C LEU A 636 -10.42 -38.08 25.45
N GLY A 637 -9.74 -39.22 25.62
CA GLY A 637 -10.28 -40.44 26.20
C GLY A 637 -11.11 -41.30 25.23
N ASN A 638 -11.20 -42.60 25.53
CA ASN A 638 -11.95 -43.57 24.71
C ASN A 638 -13.44 -43.23 24.63
N ASP A 639 -14.01 -42.65 25.69
CA ASP A 639 -15.42 -42.29 25.75
C ASP A 639 -15.75 -41.19 24.73
N PHE A 640 -14.86 -40.23 24.50
CA PHE A 640 -15.04 -39.21 23.46
C PHE A 640 -15.19 -39.81 22.07
N VAL A 641 -14.34 -40.79 21.75
CA VAL A 641 -14.33 -41.49 20.46
C VAL A 641 -15.60 -42.34 20.28
N GLN A 642 -16.12 -42.93 21.37
CA GLN A 642 -17.37 -43.68 21.37
C GLN A 642 -18.60 -42.76 21.24
N GLU A 643 -18.62 -41.63 21.93
CA GLU A 643 -19.74 -40.67 21.96
C GLU A 643 -19.85 -39.83 20.67
N THR A 644 -18.73 -39.37 20.12
CA THR A 644 -18.71 -38.46 18.97
C THR A 644 -18.52 -39.16 17.63
N GLY A 645 -17.93 -40.36 17.63
CA GLY A 645 -17.45 -41.02 16.41
C GLY A 645 -16.20 -40.39 15.80
N TYR A 646 -15.66 -39.30 16.35
CA TYR A 646 -14.50 -38.60 15.82
C TYR A 646 -13.21 -39.38 16.13
N ARG A 647 -12.47 -39.75 15.08
CA ARG A 647 -11.23 -40.55 15.16
C ARG A 647 -9.97 -39.72 14.98
N GLY A 648 -10.06 -38.40 15.08
CA GLY A 648 -8.97 -37.47 14.77
C GLY A 648 -9.05 -36.83 13.38
N TYR A 649 -10.12 -37.10 12.62
CA TYR A 649 -10.19 -36.70 11.21
C TYR A 649 -11.50 -35.97 10.88
N PRO A 650 -11.44 -34.86 10.12
CA PRO A 650 -10.21 -34.14 9.75
C PRO A 650 -9.51 -33.56 10.98
N GLY A 651 -8.23 -33.20 10.90
CA GLY A 651 -7.50 -32.67 12.06
C GLY A 651 -6.14 -32.08 11.73
N ILE A 652 -5.71 -31.12 12.53
CA ILE A 652 -4.43 -30.40 12.39
C ILE A 652 -3.60 -30.61 13.64
N TYR A 653 -2.38 -31.11 13.46
CA TYR A 653 -1.49 -31.58 14.53
C TYR A 653 -0.09 -31.01 14.34
N HIS A 654 0.74 -31.10 15.38
CA HIS A 654 2.13 -30.61 15.37
C HIS A 654 2.19 -29.14 14.94
N ASN A 655 1.28 -28.32 15.49
CA ASN A 655 1.11 -26.91 15.15
C ASN A 655 0.96 -26.68 13.63
N GLY A 656 0.35 -27.59 12.88
CA GLY A 656 0.15 -27.45 11.43
C GLY A 656 1.19 -28.12 10.53
N ALA A 657 2.23 -28.73 11.10
CA ALA A 657 3.18 -29.53 10.32
C ALA A 657 2.52 -30.80 9.75
N VAL A 658 1.49 -31.33 10.42
CA VAL A 658 0.73 -32.51 9.99
C VAL A 658 -0.75 -32.17 9.88
N VAL A 659 -1.33 -32.39 8.68
CA VAL A 659 -2.74 -32.11 8.40
C VAL A 659 -3.40 -33.35 7.81
N TYR A 660 -4.50 -33.78 8.40
CA TYR A 660 -5.31 -34.89 7.90
C TYR A 660 -6.65 -34.40 7.37
N GLY A 661 -7.03 -34.92 6.20
CA GLY A 661 -8.34 -34.72 5.59
C GLY A 661 -9.42 -35.59 6.24
N LYS A 662 -10.67 -35.42 5.79
CA LYS A 662 -11.86 -36.08 6.38
C LYS A 662 -11.80 -37.60 6.37
N SER A 663 -11.10 -38.19 5.39
CA SER A 663 -10.96 -39.65 5.25
C SER A 663 -9.77 -40.24 6.04
N GLY A 664 -9.01 -39.40 6.75
CA GLY A 664 -7.74 -39.79 7.38
C GLY A 664 -6.55 -39.77 6.42
N ASN A 665 -6.73 -39.31 5.18
CA ASN A 665 -5.62 -39.10 4.26
C ASN A 665 -4.75 -37.92 4.72
N VAL A 666 -3.43 -38.08 4.61
CA VAL A 666 -2.47 -37.00 4.91
C VAL A 666 -2.53 -35.97 3.78
N LEU A 667 -2.92 -34.73 4.13
CA LEU A 667 -2.90 -33.58 3.23
C LEU A 667 -1.55 -32.84 3.30
N ARG A 668 -0.91 -32.86 4.48
CA ARG A 668 0.42 -32.28 4.71
C ARG A 668 1.20 -33.10 5.73
N MET A 669 2.50 -33.27 5.46
CA MET A 669 3.52 -33.73 6.40
C MET A 669 4.81 -32.96 6.14
N GLU A 670 5.00 -31.88 6.88
CA GLU A 670 6.17 -31.01 6.76
C GLU A 670 7.25 -31.46 7.74
N LYS A 671 8.38 -31.93 7.21
CA LYS A 671 9.48 -32.50 7.99
C LYS A 671 10.73 -31.63 7.93
N PHE A 672 11.58 -31.73 8.95
CA PHE A 672 12.90 -31.11 8.93
C PHE A 672 13.80 -31.78 7.87
N SER A 673 14.63 -30.98 7.20
CA SER A 673 15.62 -31.50 6.26
C SER A 673 16.72 -32.30 6.98
N GLU A 674 17.33 -33.24 6.27
CA GLU A 674 18.46 -34.02 6.79
C GLU A 674 19.63 -33.12 7.23
N ASP A 675 19.95 -32.07 6.47
CA ASP A 675 21.01 -31.11 6.80
C ASP A 675 20.73 -30.39 8.14
N PHE A 676 19.49 -29.91 8.32
CA PHE A 676 19.04 -29.31 9.57
C PHE A 676 19.18 -30.29 10.74
N LEU A 677 18.63 -31.50 10.60
CA LEU A 677 18.64 -32.50 11.67
C LEU A 677 20.08 -32.94 12.01
N SER A 678 20.93 -33.12 11.02
CA SER A 678 22.33 -33.52 11.21
C SER A 678 23.11 -32.44 11.96
N GLY A 679 22.96 -31.18 11.54
CA GLY A 679 23.59 -30.04 12.22
C GLY A 679 23.07 -29.87 13.65
N PHE A 680 21.76 -29.99 13.85
CA PHE A 680 21.12 -29.87 15.15
C PHE A 680 21.50 -31.01 16.11
N CYS A 681 21.51 -32.27 15.65
CA CYS A 681 21.94 -33.41 16.47
C CYS A 681 23.40 -33.26 16.90
N SER A 682 24.29 -32.89 15.97
CA SER A 682 25.70 -32.64 16.29
C SER A 682 25.85 -31.57 17.37
N TYR A 683 25.05 -30.51 17.29
CA TYR A 683 25.03 -29.44 18.29
C TYR A 683 24.49 -29.93 19.66
N VAL A 684 23.41 -30.71 19.65
CA VAL A 684 22.79 -31.27 20.87
C VAL A 684 23.78 -32.18 21.60
N GLU A 685 24.48 -33.07 20.90
CA GLU A 685 25.50 -33.95 21.48
C GLU A 685 26.71 -33.17 22.00
N ALA A 686 27.22 -32.21 21.21
CA ALA A 686 28.37 -31.40 21.60
C ALA A 686 28.15 -30.61 22.90
N ASN A 687 26.91 -30.21 23.16
CA ASN A 687 26.52 -29.42 24.34
C ASN A 687 25.84 -30.24 25.44
N ARG A 688 25.71 -31.57 25.26
CA ARG A 688 25.06 -32.49 26.20
C ARG A 688 23.60 -32.15 26.51
N PHE A 689 22.84 -31.80 25.47
CA PHE A 689 21.43 -31.44 25.57
C PHE A 689 20.46 -32.61 25.30
N GLU A 690 20.97 -33.81 25.05
CA GLU A 690 20.20 -34.98 24.58
C GLU A 690 18.97 -35.27 25.46
N ARG A 691 19.11 -35.15 26.78
CA ARG A 691 18.02 -35.41 27.74
C ARG A 691 16.89 -34.38 27.72
N TYR A 692 17.09 -33.23 27.07
CA TYR A 692 16.15 -32.11 27.05
C TYR A 692 15.42 -31.96 25.71
N VAL A 693 15.67 -32.86 24.75
CA VAL A 693 15.16 -32.79 23.39
C VAL A 693 14.43 -34.08 23.03
N GLY A 694 13.17 -33.96 22.63
CA GLY A 694 12.40 -35.04 22.02
C GLY A 694 12.16 -34.73 20.54
N PHE A 695 12.23 -35.74 19.68
CA PHE A 695 11.97 -35.62 18.25
C PHE A 695 10.73 -36.43 17.90
N CYS A 696 9.77 -35.87 17.18
CA CYS A 696 8.52 -36.56 16.86
C CYS A 696 8.35 -36.70 15.35
N ASP A 697 8.06 -37.92 14.90
CA ASP A 697 7.37 -38.14 13.62
C ASP A 697 5.85 -38.25 13.87
N MET A 698 5.08 -38.66 12.87
CA MET A 698 3.61 -38.74 13.01
C MET A 698 3.11 -39.79 14.02
N HIS A 699 3.96 -40.73 14.43
CA HIS A 699 3.58 -41.91 15.21
C HIS A 699 4.31 -42.01 16.54
N HIS A 700 5.59 -41.64 16.59
CA HIS A 700 6.46 -41.90 17.73
C HIS A 700 7.30 -40.68 18.11
N THR A 701 7.67 -40.66 19.38
CA THR A 701 8.68 -39.76 19.94
C THR A 701 10.01 -40.50 20.10
N TYR A 702 11.10 -39.84 19.74
CA TYR A 702 12.46 -40.35 19.76
C TYR A 702 13.35 -39.48 20.65
N MET A 703 14.38 -40.09 21.23
CA MET A 703 15.43 -39.42 21.99
C MET A 703 16.81 -39.96 21.63
N LEU A 704 17.84 -39.12 21.75
CA LEU A 704 19.25 -39.50 21.53
C LEU A 704 19.91 -40.13 22.78
N THR A 705 19.17 -40.25 23.88
CA THR A 705 19.67 -40.79 25.15
C THR A 705 18.59 -41.63 25.83
N ASP A 706 19.02 -42.61 26.63
CA ASP A 706 18.19 -43.41 27.52
C ASP A 706 17.78 -42.67 28.81
N ASP A 707 18.43 -41.54 29.14
CA ASP A 707 17.99 -40.61 30.19
C ASP A 707 16.76 -39.80 29.74
N SER A 708 15.60 -40.45 29.81
CA SER A 708 14.30 -39.83 29.54
C SER A 708 13.74 -39.07 30.75
N SER A 709 14.46 -38.91 31.85
CA SER A 709 13.89 -38.39 33.12
C SER A 709 13.17 -37.03 32.98
N GLN A 710 13.73 -36.12 32.19
CA GLN A 710 13.14 -34.80 31.95
C GLN A 710 11.94 -34.84 31.00
N MET A 711 12.00 -35.68 29.97
CA MET A 711 10.91 -35.82 29.01
C MET A 711 9.75 -36.62 29.60
N LYS A 712 10.07 -37.71 30.30
CA LYS A 712 9.11 -38.57 31.00
C LYS A 712 8.35 -37.81 32.08
N ALA A 713 9.03 -37.00 32.89
CA ALA A 713 8.33 -36.15 33.87
C ALA A 713 7.31 -35.22 33.20
N ALA A 714 7.62 -34.68 32.02
CA ALA A 714 6.70 -33.83 31.28
C ALA A 714 5.57 -34.60 30.58
N MET A 715 5.82 -35.84 30.15
CA MET A 715 4.81 -36.71 29.52
C MET A 715 3.86 -37.33 30.54
N ASP A 716 4.34 -37.62 31.75
CA ASP A 716 3.55 -38.13 32.87
C ASP A 716 2.52 -37.07 33.36
N ASP A 717 2.83 -35.78 33.25
CA ASP A 717 1.94 -34.67 33.64
C ASP A 717 0.75 -34.44 32.68
N VAL A 718 0.74 -35.07 31.50
CA VAL A 718 -0.29 -34.85 30.45
C VAL A 718 -0.86 -36.15 29.85
N ASP A 719 -0.69 -37.28 30.55
CA ASP A 719 -1.18 -38.61 30.18
C ASP A 719 -0.69 -39.12 28.79
N ILE A 720 0.58 -38.88 28.43
CA ILE A 720 1.17 -39.48 27.22
C ILE A 720 1.94 -40.76 27.59
N TYR A 721 1.39 -41.92 27.19
CA TYR A 721 1.82 -43.23 27.68
C TYR A 721 2.88 -43.96 26.84
N GLU A 722 3.26 -43.48 25.65
CA GLU A 722 4.31 -44.15 24.86
C GLU A 722 5.70 -43.66 25.28
N PRO A 723 6.55 -44.55 25.83
CA PRO A 723 7.92 -44.16 26.19
C PRO A 723 8.70 -43.80 24.92
N PRO A 724 9.52 -42.73 24.95
CA PRO A 724 10.29 -42.34 23.79
C PRO A 724 11.27 -43.45 23.38
N ILE A 725 11.40 -43.63 22.07
CA ILE A 725 12.30 -44.63 21.48
C ILE A 725 13.71 -44.05 21.43
N VAL A 726 14.66 -44.72 22.05
CA VAL A 726 16.07 -44.32 22.01
C VAL A 726 16.66 -44.69 20.65
N VAL A 727 17.27 -43.71 19.98
CA VAL A 727 17.89 -43.88 18.65
C VAL A 727 19.24 -43.19 18.59
N THR A 728 20.10 -43.67 17.69
CA THR A 728 21.32 -42.95 17.32
C THR A 728 21.00 -41.78 16.39
N PRO A 729 21.88 -40.75 16.26
CA PRO A 729 21.67 -39.66 15.31
C PRO A 729 21.45 -40.15 13.88
N SER A 730 22.24 -41.13 13.42
CA SER A 730 22.10 -41.69 12.07
C SER A 730 20.75 -42.39 11.86
N GLU A 731 20.21 -43.06 12.87
CA GLU A 731 18.86 -43.65 12.80
C GLU A 731 17.78 -42.57 12.80
N LEU A 732 17.95 -41.50 13.57
CA LEU A 732 17.02 -40.37 13.62
C LEU A 732 16.91 -39.66 12.27
N LEU A 733 18.01 -39.50 11.54
CA LEU A 733 18.02 -38.91 10.19
C LEU A 733 17.17 -39.69 9.17
N THR A 734 16.91 -40.98 9.43
CA THR A 734 16.02 -41.80 8.58
C THR A 734 14.53 -41.62 8.90
N LYS A 735 14.19 -40.82 9.92
CA LYS A 735 12.81 -40.59 10.37
C LYS A 735 12.25 -39.30 9.78
N ASP A 736 10.95 -39.29 9.53
CA ASP A 736 10.22 -38.10 9.06
C ASP A 736 9.87 -37.19 10.24
N ILE A 737 10.88 -36.59 10.87
CA ILE A 737 10.69 -35.72 12.04
C ILE A 737 9.99 -34.43 11.63
N THR A 738 8.84 -34.16 12.25
CA THR A 738 7.96 -33.02 11.96
C THR A 738 7.87 -32.02 13.13
N LEU A 739 8.25 -32.45 14.34
CA LEU A 739 8.20 -31.65 15.57
C LEU A 739 9.41 -31.99 16.45
N MET A 740 10.01 -30.99 17.07
CA MET A 740 10.95 -31.17 18.18
C MET A 740 10.42 -30.51 19.44
N MET A 741 10.46 -31.22 20.56
CA MET A 741 10.01 -30.76 21.87
C MET A 741 11.22 -30.45 22.74
N LEU A 742 11.38 -29.20 23.14
CA LEU A 742 12.52 -28.72 23.92
C LEU A 742 12.10 -28.34 25.33
N ARG A 743 12.86 -28.77 26.34
CA ARG A 743 12.64 -28.34 27.74
C ARG A 743 13.20 -26.96 28.06
N LYS A 744 14.07 -26.42 27.17
CA LYS A 744 14.75 -25.13 27.32
C LYS A 744 14.84 -24.45 25.96
N GLN A 745 14.40 -23.19 25.86
CA GLN A 745 14.47 -22.42 24.61
C GLN A 745 15.91 -22.20 24.16
N GLU A 746 16.84 -22.08 25.13
CA GLU A 746 18.25 -21.74 24.88
C GLU A 746 18.97 -22.79 24.04
N ILE A 747 18.42 -24.01 23.97
CA ILE A 747 18.95 -25.10 23.15
C ILE A 747 18.91 -24.72 21.67
N ILE A 748 17.81 -24.15 21.18
CA ILE A 748 17.72 -23.79 19.76
C ILE A 748 18.11 -22.34 19.51
N THR A 749 17.83 -21.42 20.44
CA THR A 749 18.25 -20.01 20.29
C THR A 749 19.75 -19.82 20.49
N GLY A 750 20.43 -20.78 21.14
CA GLY A 750 21.88 -20.79 21.34
C GLY A 750 22.66 -21.36 20.15
N GLN A 751 21.99 -21.81 19.08
CA GLN A 751 22.64 -22.28 17.86
C GLN A 751 22.75 -21.13 16.85
N PRO A 752 23.92 -20.51 16.68
CA PRO A 752 24.07 -19.25 15.93
C PRO A 752 23.81 -19.39 14.42
N GLN A 753 23.76 -20.61 13.89
CA GLN A 753 23.48 -20.87 12.48
C GLN A 753 21.98 -21.00 12.17
N LEU A 754 21.11 -21.05 13.18
CA LEU A 754 19.67 -21.19 13.00
C LEU A 754 18.96 -19.89 13.39
N SER A 755 18.09 -19.41 12.50
CA SER A 755 17.31 -18.20 12.67
C SER A 755 15.81 -18.52 12.78
N ARG A 756 15.18 -18.07 13.87
CA ARG A 756 13.73 -18.18 14.06
C ARG A 756 12.99 -17.38 12.98
N GLY A 757 11.97 -17.98 12.39
CA GLY A 757 11.21 -17.43 11.27
C GLY A 757 11.86 -17.65 9.89
N VAL A 758 13.05 -18.25 9.83
CA VAL A 758 13.73 -18.64 8.59
C VAL A 758 13.88 -20.16 8.54
N ASP A 759 14.54 -20.74 9.55
CA ASP A 759 14.84 -22.17 9.59
C ASP A 759 13.79 -22.94 10.41
N TYR A 760 13.25 -22.31 11.46
CA TYR A 760 12.27 -22.90 12.36
C TYR A 760 11.31 -21.86 12.93
N ILE A 761 10.18 -22.31 13.44
CA ILE A 761 9.31 -21.56 14.36
C ILE A 761 9.25 -22.30 15.69
N MET A 762 9.10 -21.52 16.75
CA MET A 762 9.05 -22.01 18.11
C MET A 762 7.83 -21.42 18.80
N LYS A 763 7.06 -22.28 19.46
CA LYS A 763 5.86 -21.93 20.21
C LYS A 763 5.92 -22.60 21.58
N GLU A 764 5.15 -22.09 22.53
CA GLU A 764 4.99 -22.76 23.81
C GLU A 764 4.27 -24.10 23.59
N GLY A 765 4.88 -25.18 24.10
CA GLY A 765 4.42 -26.55 23.87
C GLY A 765 3.46 -27.03 24.96
N SER A 766 2.58 -27.97 24.60
CA SER A 766 1.54 -28.51 25.48
C SER A 766 2.09 -29.28 26.70
N LEU A 767 3.39 -29.60 26.73
CA LEU A 767 4.07 -30.33 27.81
C LEU A 767 4.82 -29.41 28.79
N GLY A 768 4.57 -28.09 28.75
CA GLY A 768 5.35 -27.10 29.50
C GLY A 768 6.78 -27.03 28.99
N GLY A 769 7.00 -26.39 27.85
CA GLY A 769 8.28 -26.31 27.15
C GLY A 769 8.12 -25.59 25.82
N TRP A 770 8.94 -25.94 24.83
CA TRP A 770 8.93 -25.30 23.53
C TRP A 770 8.79 -26.31 22.40
N ASP A 771 7.75 -26.14 21.60
CA ASP A 771 7.53 -26.89 20.38
C ASP A 771 8.21 -26.17 19.22
N VAL A 772 9.04 -26.90 18.48
CA VAL A 772 9.75 -26.41 17.31
C VAL A 772 9.29 -27.16 16.07
N THR A 773 8.84 -26.39 15.08
CA THR A 773 8.42 -26.87 13.75
C THR A 773 9.16 -26.10 12.66
N THR A 774 9.05 -26.54 11.41
CA THR A 774 9.62 -25.80 10.26
C THR A 774 8.93 -24.45 10.06
N CYS A 775 9.59 -23.49 9.42
CA CYS A 775 9.17 -22.08 9.28
C CYS A 775 7.77 -21.82 8.69
N ASN A 776 7.14 -22.81 8.05
CA ASN A 776 5.81 -22.70 7.42
C ASN A 776 4.72 -23.56 8.09
N SER A 777 4.94 -23.97 9.34
CA SER A 777 4.09 -24.92 10.07
C SER A 777 3.47 -24.28 11.30
N THR A 778 2.46 -23.43 11.07
CA THR A 778 1.56 -22.88 12.10
C THR A 778 0.14 -23.46 12.02
N LYS A 779 -0.65 -23.33 13.10
CA LYS A 779 -2.07 -23.72 13.11
C LYS A 779 -2.85 -23.06 11.95
N ALA A 780 -2.53 -21.80 11.64
CA ALA A 780 -3.09 -21.07 10.51
C ALA A 780 -2.72 -21.68 9.15
N ASP A 781 -1.47 -22.10 8.96
CA ASP A 781 -1.03 -22.76 7.71
C ASP A 781 -1.72 -24.12 7.52
N GLY A 782 -1.86 -24.87 8.61
CA GLY A 782 -2.61 -26.13 8.60
C GLY A 782 -4.09 -25.91 8.25
N LEU A 783 -4.71 -24.85 8.78
CA LEU A 783 -6.10 -24.49 8.49
C LEU A 783 -6.31 -24.17 7.01
N LYS A 784 -5.44 -23.36 6.41
CA LYS A 784 -5.53 -23.02 4.98
C LYS A 784 -5.55 -24.29 4.12
N ILE A 785 -4.61 -25.20 4.36
CA ILE A 785 -4.49 -26.44 3.58
C ILE A 785 -5.72 -27.34 3.75
N LEU A 786 -6.23 -27.45 4.97
CA LEU A 786 -7.43 -28.25 5.23
C LEU A 786 -8.67 -27.63 4.55
N LEU A 787 -8.85 -26.31 4.66
CA LEU A 787 -9.98 -25.59 4.07
C LEU A 787 -9.93 -25.60 2.53
N ASP A 788 -8.74 -25.45 1.95
CA ASP A 788 -8.51 -25.58 0.50
C ASP A 788 -8.95 -26.96 -0.01
N SER A 789 -8.69 -28.02 0.76
CA SER A 789 -9.13 -29.38 0.41
C SER A 789 -10.66 -29.54 0.37
N TYR A 790 -11.40 -28.61 0.98
CA TYR A 790 -12.86 -28.54 0.94
C TYR A 790 -13.41 -27.54 -0.08
N GLY A 791 -12.55 -26.82 -0.81
CA GLY A 791 -12.97 -25.67 -1.61
C GLY A 791 -13.60 -24.57 -0.75
N SER A 792 -13.20 -24.49 0.52
CA SER A 792 -13.65 -23.51 1.51
C SER A 792 -12.56 -22.47 1.75
N SER A 793 -12.87 -21.43 2.52
CA SER A 793 -11.89 -20.45 2.98
C SER A 793 -12.02 -20.20 4.48
N GLU A 794 -11.09 -19.43 5.04
CA GLU A 794 -11.09 -18.95 6.42
C GLU A 794 -12.32 -18.12 6.79
N ILE A 795 -13.11 -17.67 5.80
CA ILE A 795 -14.39 -16.98 6.01
C ILE A 795 -15.46 -17.94 6.54
N ASP A 796 -15.44 -19.18 6.07
CA ASP A 796 -16.40 -20.23 6.42
C ASP A 796 -15.91 -21.08 7.62
N CYS A 797 -14.84 -20.65 8.30
CA CYS A 797 -14.24 -21.33 9.44
C CYS A 797 -14.32 -20.50 10.71
N GLY A 798 -14.81 -21.12 11.79
CA GLY A 798 -14.66 -20.63 13.16
C GLY A 798 -13.42 -21.20 13.83
N PHE A 799 -12.88 -20.51 14.83
CA PHE A 799 -11.76 -20.99 15.66
C PHE A 799 -11.97 -20.65 17.15
N ILE A 800 -11.56 -21.52 18.06
CA ILE A 800 -11.46 -21.19 19.50
C ILE A 800 -10.15 -21.71 20.08
N GLY A 801 -9.50 -20.89 20.91
CA GLY A 801 -8.24 -21.23 21.56
C GLY A 801 -7.91 -20.38 22.79
N ASN A 802 -6.71 -20.55 23.33
CA ASN A 802 -6.23 -19.89 24.53
C ASN A 802 -4.75 -19.46 24.47
N GLY A 803 -3.94 -20.08 23.62
CA GLY A 803 -2.48 -20.01 23.65
C GLY A 803 -1.86 -19.09 22.59
N THR A 804 -0.56 -18.80 22.74
CA THR A 804 0.19 -17.98 21.77
C THR A 804 0.40 -18.67 20.42
N ASN A 805 0.23 -19.99 20.35
CA ASN A 805 0.18 -20.76 19.10
C ASN A 805 -1.18 -20.71 18.38
N ASP A 806 -2.19 -20.12 19.01
CA ASP A 806 -3.53 -19.94 18.43
C ASP A 806 -3.71 -18.58 17.75
N ILE A 807 -2.85 -17.61 18.07
CA ILE A 807 -2.98 -16.22 17.61
C ILE A 807 -3.14 -16.15 16.09
N GLU A 808 -2.27 -16.81 15.33
CA GLU A 808 -2.34 -16.78 13.87
C GLU A 808 -3.65 -17.39 13.34
N ALA A 809 -4.17 -18.43 13.99
CA ALA A 809 -5.43 -19.07 13.61
C ALA A 809 -6.65 -18.20 13.95
N MET A 810 -6.60 -17.51 15.10
CA MET A 810 -7.60 -16.54 15.52
C MET A 810 -7.64 -15.30 14.61
N GLU A 811 -6.49 -14.85 14.12
CA GLU A 811 -6.40 -13.75 13.17
C GLU A 811 -6.93 -14.13 11.79
N LEU A 812 -6.60 -15.34 11.35
CA LEU A 812 -6.99 -15.91 10.06
C LEU A 812 -8.52 -16.08 9.94
N CYS A 813 -9.16 -16.71 10.92
CA CYS A 813 -10.58 -17.05 10.84
C CYS A 813 -11.48 -15.82 10.95
N ALA A 814 -12.53 -15.75 10.12
CA ALA A 814 -13.50 -14.64 10.18
C ALA A 814 -14.29 -14.62 11.50
N MET A 815 -14.41 -15.77 12.16
CA MET A 815 -15.00 -15.90 13.48
C MET A 815 -14.00 -16.61 14.40
N SER A 816 -13.54 -15.95 15.47
CA SER A 816 -12.61 -16.57 16.41
C SER A 816 -12.86 -16.16 17.85
N PHE A 817 -12.58 -17.08 18.78
CA PHE A 817 -12.89 -16.94 20.19
C PHE A 817 -11.64 -17.22 21.04
N ALA A 818 -11.40 -16.38 22.05
CA ALA A 818 -10.47 -16.67 23.13
C ALA A 818 -11.26 -17.00 24.40
N VAL A 819 -10.92 -18.09 25.07
CA VAL A 819 -11.57 -18.47 26.34
C VAL A 819 -11.30 -17.43 27.45
N GLY A 820 -12.18 -17.38 28.45
CA GLY A 820 -12.18 -16.35 29.49
C GLY A 820 -10.97 -16.34 30.40
N ASP A 821 -10.19 -17.40 30.43
CA ASP A 821 -8.93 -17.52 31.16
C ASP A 821 -7.70 -17.58 30.24
N ALA A 822 -7.86 -17.32 28.95
CA ALA A 822 -6.74 -17.09 28.04
C ALA A 822 -5.93 -15.85 28.44
N ASP A 823 -4.64 -15.84 28.09
CA ASP A 823 -3.77 -14.70 28.35
C ASP A 823 -4.31 -13.41 27.74
N PRO A 824 -4.21 -12.26 28.44
CA PRO A 824 -4.68 -10.98 27.91
C PRO A 824 -4.08 -10.59 26.57
N GLY A 825 -2.84 -11.04 26.28
CA GLY A 825 -2.20 -10.86 24.99
C GLY A 825 -2.91 -11.65 23.89
N VAL A 826 -3.25 -12.92 24.14
CA VAL A 826 -3.94 -13.79 23.17
C VAL A 826 -5.36 -13.28 22.88
N LYS A 827 -6.08 -12.83 23.92
CA LYS A 827 -7.46 -12.30 23.78
C LYS A 827 -7.57 -11.13 22.79
N GLN A 828 -6.51 -10.37 22.57
CA GLN A 828 -6.51 -9.24 21.64
C GLN A 828 -6.57 -9.67 20.18
N HIS A 829 -6.23 -10.93 19.88
CA HIS A 829 -6.18 -11.47 18.52
C HIS A 829 -7.46 -12.21 18.12
N ALA A 830 -8.25 -12.68 19.10
CA ALA A 830 -9.58 -13.26 18.87
C ALA A 830 -10.61 -12.19 18.50
N LYS A 831 -11.59 -12.53 17.65
CA LYS A 831 -12.73 -11.63 17.36
C LYS A 831 -13.62 -11.46 18.59
N TYR A 832 -13.70 -12.48 19.43
CA TYR A 832 -14.51 -12.52 20.64
C TYR A 832 -13.67 -13.05 21.81
N ALA A 833 -13.47 -12.23 22.84
CA ALA A 833 -12.96 -12.71 24.13
C ALA A 833 -14.15 -13.08 25.01
N LEU A 834 -14.21 -14.34 25.46
CA LEU A 834 -15.28 -14.84 26.30
C LEU A 834 -15.07 -14.40 27.76
N ASN A 835 -16.16 -14.39 28.55
CA ASN A 835 -16.04 -14.25 30.00
C ASN A 835 -15.85 -15.63 30.65
N GLU A 836 -16.51 -16.63 30.08
CA GLU A 836 -16.44 -18.02 30.51
C GLU A 836 -15.06 -18.59 30.21
N SER A 837 -14.41 -19.12 31.24
CA SER A 837 -13.18 -19.90 31.15
C SER A 837 -13.41 -21.26 30.48
N HIS A 838 -12.34 -21.94 30.08
CA HIS A 838 -12.47 -23.31 29.57
C HIS A 838 -13.04 -24.28 30.63
N HIS A 839 -12.83 -24.00 31.93
CA HIS A 839 -13.46 -24.73 33.04
C HIS A 839 -14.98 -24.52 33.14
N GLU A 840 -15.49 -23.40 32.68
CA GLU A 840 -16.93 -23.08 32.69
C GLU A 840 -17.65 -23.53 31.41
N GLY A 841 -16.97 -24.27 30.51
CA GLY A 841 -17.57 -24.79 29.28
C GLY A 841 -17.65 -23.75 28.16
N ALA A 842 -16.64 -22.88 28.04
CA ALA A 842 -16.54 -21.87 26.98
C ALA A 842 -16.77 -22.42 25.56
N PHE A 843 -16.18 -23.58 25.23
CA PHE A 843 -16.39 -24.24 23.94
C PHE A 843 -17.87 -24.58 23.70
N ARG A 844 -18.51 -25.29 24.64
CA ARG A 844 -19.94 -25.64 24.57
C ARG A 844 -20.80 -24.41 24.36
N ARG A 845 -20.54 -23.32 25.11
CA ARG A 845 -21.27 -22.06 24.99
C ARG A 845 -21.19 -21.49 23.57
N VAL A 846 -20.00 -21.47 22.98
CA VAL A 846 -19.79 -20.97 21.62
C VAL A 846 -20.53 -21.82 20.59
N ILE A 847 -20.44 -23.15 20.68
CA ILE A 847 -21.13 -24.07 19.78
C ILE A 847 -22.65 -23.92 19.87
N GLU A 848 -23.21 -23.82 21.07
CA GLU A 848 -24.64 -23.61 21.28
C GLU A 848 -25.13 -22.29 20.67
N VAL A 849 -24.37 -21.21 20.84
CA VAL A 849 -24.73 -19.88 20.32
C VAL A 849 -24.67 -19.83 18.81
N ILE A 850 -23.64 -20.43 18.21
CA ILE A 850 -23.42 -20.36 16.76
C ILE A 850 -24.37 -21.30 16.01
N TYR A 851 -24.54 -22.52 16.50
CA TYR A 851 -25.23 -23.58 15.76
C TYR A 851 -26.63 -23.90 16.29
N GLY A 852 -26.99 -23.38 17.47
CA GLY A 852 -28.30 -23.65 18.10
C GLY A 852 -28.45 -25.11 18.53
N VAL A 853 -27.35 -25.82 18.79
CA VAL A 853 -27.34 -27.24 19.15
C VAL A 853 -26.92 -27.42 20.61
N SER A 854 -27.82 -27.94 21.47
CA SER A 854 -27.65 -28.14 22.92
C SER A 854 -27.49 -29.60 23.34
#